data_AF-A0A954S2U8-F1
#
_entry.id   AF-A0A954S2U8-F1
#
_cell.length_a   1.000
_cell.length_b   1.000
_cell.length_c   1.000
_cell.angle_alpha   90.00
_cell.angle_beta   90.00
_cell.angle_gamma   90.00
#
_symmetry.space_group_name_H-M   'P 1'
#
loop_
_entity.id
_entity.type
_entity.pdbx_description
1 polymer ?
#
loop_
_entity_poly.entity_id
_entity_poly.type
_entity_poly.pdbx_seq_one_letter_code
_entity_poly.pdbx_strand_id
1 'polypeptide(L)'
;MSLAAPQTAVLSEAELKRRIDEVERRLTAFRRELESLSETSPQTAADSLAEIEQEIIDLSGQLNQSGAQLDGNALLADVQEIQALCERLNLDEAAQSAATLTFEDLEHTAGAWRESLSPVLEDPQPDTCFTALVQTTAYELEAESHDPNRNARHTVFSEIRAELRQAFLIAIDEDPPTTETRKGWVRDLIDRADLVLTSVDGLPSDRAAMQLQIVAEDLRWHLDHLETRWNSLRRRLKRKLFQLSAEQQERRLQARLYRTFGRPFVRAMDRLILFLILAVVALIVVVAVYDLSPTTLFWIDVFDGTACLIFLTEFFVKLALVNRKWMWFCRHFLIDFIPSIPIGLVVLLPGAAAGQIGVFGRVIRIARVLRVARFLRGFALMARGFDRLARQYGHVLNQNVILYPTRQELDNSRSRLPAHRARLVRLREQVHLVWKDLLTLMPDEERSTAMEHRLTMFEETLIERRKQTTITALGPRAPAREIAAEVLIEHLSTMTPQGAEVGLGPELLTQMARAVRILARIPFRWLPIISSLVPRITSDMSDAEVVAAASRQTARIARRFHNAYFWFADLYGTVTPSQFVDRVGGMLVKSTSKPAYRMLIFGGLYGLTLLILKILPTLELEPVSNFLEKYVGPTVLILGSVCLFILAIGWWLQRVAREATEFFERSAQAQFLALTEIIRSRYLKRDAELLFCRVLGPERELLIPEDDDTPPSELVPFVLSRTHQSLVEAHLGSGNGRGWRGLDTMMLLYRDWLDGAIFNDNDTRSTSQLLGSPAVRQVLSLSARITPKDLKKLHTLDLVRQKSLFGGPYLWFNFIARSIAHSTANLLIDYSQ
;
A
#
# COMPACT_ATOMS: atom_id res chain seq x y z
N MET A 1 -21.72 46.51 19.92
CA MET A 1 -20.65 46.09 20.85
C MET A 1 -20.79 44.59 21.04
N SER A 2 -19.96 43.80 20.35
CA SER A 2 -19.91 42.34 20.52
C SER A 2 -19.16 42.03 21.81
N LEU A 3 -19.85 41.51 22.82
CA LEU A 3 -19.23 40.96 24.02
C LEU A 3 -18.52 39.67 23.60
N ALA A 4 -17.20 39.72 23.48
CA ALA A 4 -16.40 38.52 23.23
C ALA A 4 -16.66 37.51 24.36
N ALA A 5 -17.18 36.33 24.00
CA ALA A 5 -17.36 35.24 24.94
C ALA A 5 -16.02 34.88 25.59
N PRO A 6 -16.01 34.52 26.90
CA PRO A 6 -14.79 34.13 27.59
C PRO A 6 -14.16 32.92 26.87
N GLN A 7 -12.98 33.10 26.28
CA GLN A 7 -12.21 31.99 25.72
C GLN A 7 -11.84 31.04 26.85
N THR A 8 -12.42 29.83 26.85
CA THR A 8 -12.01 28.73 27.73
C THR A 8 -10.53 28.46 27.50
N ALA A 9 -9.73 28.53 28.56
CA ALA A 9 -8.29 28.28 28.48
C ALA A 9 -8.04 26.85 27.95
N VAL A 10 -7.34 26.74 26.82
CA VAL A 10 -6.94 25.46 26.23
C VAL A 10 -6.05 24.72 27.24
N LEU A 11 -6.47 23.53 27.67
CA LEU A 11 -5.70 22.72 28.61
C LEU A 11 -4.33 22.35 28.02
N SER A 12 -3.29 22.35 28.84
CA SER A 12 -2.00 21.77 28.45
C SER A 12 -2.13 20.27 28.21
N GLU A 13 -1.31 19.70 27.33
CA GLU A 13 -1.32 18.26 27.02
C GLU A 13 -1.15 17.38 28.28
N ALA A 14 -0.33 17.83 29.24
CA ALA A 14 -0.14 17.15 30.52
C ALA A 14 -1.40 17.17 31.40
N GLU A 15 -2.13 18.30 31.41
CA GLU A 15 -3.37 18.42 32.18
C GLU A 15 -4.50 17.63 31.54
N LEU A 16 -4.61 17.68 30.21
CA LEU A 16 -5.54 16.85 29.46
C LEU A 16 -5.31 15.35 29.77
N LYS A 17 -4.06 14.90 29.74
CA LYS A 17 -3.70 13.52 30.10
C LYS A 17 -4.14 13.16 31.52
N ARG A 18 -3.87 14.05 32.49
CA ARG A 18 -4.23 13.87 33.89
C ARG A 18 -5.75 13.73 34.08
N ARG A 19 -6.53 14.59 33.43
CA ARG A 19 -8.00 14.51 33.50
C ARG A 19 -8.56 13.24 32.87
N ILE A 20 -8.00 12.80 31.74
CA ILE A 20 -8.35 11.50 31.14
C ILE A 20 -8.01 10.33 32.10
N ASP A 21 -6.84 10.37 32.76
CA ASP A 21 -6.45 9.38 33.79
C ASP A 21 -7.39 9.37 35.01
N GLU A 22 -7.94 10.54 35.37
CA GLU A 22 -8.87 10.69 36.48
C GLU A 22 -10.26 10.15 36.14
N VAL A 23 -10.80 10.51 34.99
CA VAL A 23 -12.08 10.02 34.47
C VAL A 23 -12.05 8.48 34.32
N GLU A 24 -10.98 7.91 33.78
CA GLU A 24 -10.86 6.45 33.65
C GLU A 24 -10.89 5.74 35.01
N ARG A 25 -10.24 6.33 36.03
CA ARG A 25 -10.27 5.81 37.41
C ARG A 25 -11.66 5.90 38.01
N ARG A 26 -12.36 7.03 37.84
CA ARG A 26 -13.75 7.23 38.30
C ARG A 26 -14.70 6.22 37.66
N LEU A 27 -14.63 6.05 36.33
CA LEU A 27 -15.45 5.09 35.60
C LEU A 27 -15.18 3.65 36.04
N THR A 28 -13.91 3.29 36.25
CA THR A 28 -13.53 1.94 36.73
C THR A 28 -14.02 1.70 38.16
N ALA A 29 -13.96 2.71 39.03
CA ALA A 29 -14.49 2.62 40.39
C ALA A 29 -16.01 2.47 40.39
N PHE A 30 -16.71 3.32 39.63
CA PHE A 30 -18.16 3.26 39.45
C PHE A 30 -18.62 1.89 38.96
N ARG A 31 -17.93 1.30 37.98
CA ARG A 31 -18.26 -0.05 37.49
C ARG A 31 -18.15 -1.13 38.57
N ARG A 32 -17.17 -1.03 39.48
CA ARG A 32 -17.05 -1.97 40.61
C ARG A 32 -18.15 -1.75 41.65
N GLU A 33 -18.52 -0.50 41.89
CA GLU A 33 -19.64 -0.16 42.78
C GLU A 33 -20.97 -0.67 42.21
N LEU A 34 -21.14 -0.64 40.87
CA LEU A 34 -22.29 -1.18 40.16
C LEU A 34 -22.50 -2.68 40.42
N GLU A 35 -21.41 -3.44 40.55
CA GLU A 35 -21.47 -4.87 40.89
C GLU A 35 -21.91 -5.11 42.34
N SER A 36 -21.83 -4.09 43.20
CA SER A 36 -22.19 -4.13 44.63
C SER A 36 -23.50 -3.41 44.98
N LEU A 37 -24.32 -3.05 43.98
CA LEU A 37 -25.51 -2.17 44.05
C LEU A 37 -26.72 -2.73 44.84
N SER A 38 -26.53 -3.31 46.02
CA SER A 38 -27.65 -3.59 46.92
C SER A 38 -28.08 -2.37 47.76
N GLU A 39 -27.27 -1.30 47.83
CA GLU A 39 -27.47 -0.20 48.81
C GLU A 39 -27.63 1.21 48.21
N THR A 40 -27.18 1.46 46.97
CA THR A 40 -27.25 2.81 46.37
C THR A 40 -28.53 3.01 45.57
N SER A 41 -29.17 4.17 45.71
CA SER A 41 -30.33 4.55 44.89
C SER A 41 -29.94 4.55 43.40
N PRO A 42 -30.69 3.88 42.51
CA PRO A 42 -30.35 3.80 41.09
C PRO A 42 -30.29 5.17 40.40
N GLN A 43 -31.10 6.13 40.87
CA GLN A 43 -31.05 7.50 40.38
C GLN A 43 -29.71 8.18 40.68
N THR A 44 -29.19 8.03 41.90
CA THR A 44 -27.87 8.59 42.28
C THR A 44 -26.74 7.97 41.46
N ALA A 45 -26.87 6.70 41.09
CA ALA A 45 -25.94 6.03 40.19
C ALA A 45 -26.04 6.60 38.76
N ALA A 46 -27.25 6.83 38.25
CA ALA A 46 -27.47 7.46 36.95
C ALA A 46 -26.88 8.89 36.88
N ASP A 47 -27.12 9.70 37.91
CA ASP A 47 -26.59 11.08 37.99
C ASP A 47 -25.04 11.07 38.01
N SER A 48 -24.44 10.19 38.83
CA SER A 48 -22.98 10.05 38.90
C SER A 48 -22.35 9.61 37.57
N LEU A 49 -23.04 8.74 36.83
CA LEU A 49 -22.57 8.29 35.52
C LEU A 49 -22.75 9.37 34.44
N ALA A 50 -23.84 10.14 34.50
CA ALA A 50 -24.07 11.29 33.63
C ALA A 50 -22.98 12.36 33.81
N GLU A 51 -22.53 12.61 35.04
CA GLU A 51 -21.39 13.51 35.30
C GLU A 51 -20.08 13.03 34.67
N ILE A 52 -19.79 11.72 34.75
CA ILE A 52 -18.61 11.12 34.12
C ILE A 52 -18.71 11.23 32.60
N GLU A 53 -19.89 10.97 32.03
CA GLU A 53 -20.16 11.10 30.60
C GLU A 53 -19.98 12.54 30.11
N GLN A 54 -20.53 13.52 30.84
CA GLN A 54 -20.36 14.94 30.54
C GLN A 54 -18.89 15.35 30.55
N GLU A 55 -18.11 14.92 31.55
CA GLU A 55 -16.67 15.24 31.60
C GLU A 55 -15.91 14.65 30.41
N ILE A 56 -16.29 13.44 29.95
CA ILE A 56 -15.71 12.83 28.75
C ILE A 56 -16.06 13.62 27.49
N ILE A 57 -17.30 14.10 27.38
CA ILE A 57 -17.76 14.94 26.28
C ILE A 57 -17.00 16.27 26.27
N ASP A 58 -16.87 16.92 27.42
CA ASP A 58 -16.15 18.18 27.57
C ASP A 58 -14.66 18.04 27.19
N LEU A 59 -14.00 16.97 27.67
CA LEU A 59 -12.60 16.66 27.31
C LEU A 59 -12.44 16.38 25.82
N SER A 60 -13.43 15.74 25.19
CA SER A 60 -13.45 15.50 23.74
C SER A 60 -13.60 16.83 22.97
N GLY A 61 -14.48 17.71 23.44
CA GLY A 61 -14.66 19.06 22.88
C GLY A 61 -13.38 19.90 22.95
N GLN A 62 -12.69 19.91 24.09
CA GLN A 62 -11.43 20.64 24.28
C GLN A 62 -10.30 20.12 23.38
N LEU A 63 -10.21 18.79 23.18
CA LEU A 63 -9.24 18.20 22.27
C LEU A 63 -9.47 18.67 20.81
N ASN A 64 -10.73 18.83 20.43
CA ASN A 64 -11.12 19.19 19.06
C ASN A 64 -10.99 20.69 18.76
N GLN A 65 -11.14 21.57 19.77
CA GLN A 65 -10.86 23.00 19.65
C GLN A 65 -9.41 23.30 19.21
N SER A 66 -8.48 22.35 19.39
CA SER A 66 -7.07 22.48 18.98
C SER A 66 -6.82 22.22 17.48
N GLY A 67 -7.84 21.88 16.67
CA GLY A 67 -7.65 21.83 15.20
C GLY A 67 -8.56 20.93 14.37
N ALA A 68 -9.67 20.39 14.89
CA ALA A 68 -10.56 19.54 14.08
C ALA A 68 -12.05 19.67 14.47
N GLN A 69 -12.90 20.08 13.52
CA GLN A 69 -14.37 20.25 13.64
C GLN A 69 -15.19 18.94 13.86
N LEU A 70 -14.59 17.84 14.34
CA LEU A 70 -15.12 16.49 14.16
C LEU A 70 -16.06 15.94 15.26
N ASP A 71 -16.48 16.70 16.28
CA ASP A 71 -17.22 16.13 17.42
C ASP A 71 -18.75 16.20 17.34
N GLY A 72 -19.34 16.85 16.34
CA GLY A 72 -20.82 17.05 16.25
C GLY A 72 -21.51 15.75 15.96
N ASN A 73 -20.98 15.13 14.92
CA ASN A 73 -21.19 13.77 14.52
C ASN A 73 -21.07 12.75 15.67
N ALA A 74 -20.09 12.93 16.55
CA ALA A 74 -19.85 11.98 17.62
C ALA A 74 -20.98 12.03 18.67
N LEU A 75 -21.39 13.25 19.08
CA LEU A 75 -22.55 13.41 19.98
C LEU A 75 -23.85 12.91 19.33
N LEU A 76 -24.08 13.24 18.06
CA LEU A 76 -25.24 12.72 17.33
C LEU A 76 -25.21 11.19 17.24
N ALA A 77 -24.04 10.58 17.02
CA ALA A 77 -23.89 9.13 17.03
C ALA A 77 -24.24 8.53 18.41
N ASP A 78 -23.85 9.18 19.51
CA ASP A 78 -24.22 8.75 20.86
C ASP A 78 -25.74 8.81 21.07
N VAL A 79 -26.40 9.91 20.66
CA VAL A 79 -27.86 10.07 20.75
C VAL A 79 -28.59 8.99 19.95
N GLN A 80 -28.06 8.60 18.79
CA GLN A 80 -28.61 7.49 18.01
C GLN A 80 -28.42 6.12 18.67
N GLU A 81 -27.27 5.90 19.31
CA GLU A 81 -27.03 4.67 20.05
C GLU A 81 -27.97 4.58 21.26
N ILE A 82 -28.23 5.72 21.91
CA ILE A 82 -29.25 5.88 22.95
C ILE A 82 -30.63 5.54 22.39
N GLN A 83 -31.04 6.12 21.26
CA GLN A 83 -32.31 5.77 20.59
C GLN A 83 -32.44 4.25 20.38
N ALA A 84 -31.43 3.61 19.80
CA ALA A 84 -31.44 2.17 19.54
C ALA A 84 -31.41 1.33 20.83
N LEU A 85 -30.88 1.86 21.93
CA LEU A 85 -30.95 1.24 23.25
C LEU A 85 -32.36 1.36 23.83
N CYS A 86 -32.98 2.54 23.76
CA CYS A 86 -34.37 2.78 24.19
C CYS A 86 -35.34 1.86 23.45
N GLU A 87 -35.24 1.75 22.12
CA GLU A 87 -36.06 0.84 21.31
C GLU A 87 -35.91 -0.63 21.75
N ARG A 88 -34.69 -1.06 22.10
CA ARG A 88 -34.43 -2.44 22.58
C ARG A 88 -35.02 -2.70 23.97
N LEU A 89 -35.16 -1.66 24.79
CA LEU A 89 -35.71 -1.73 26.14
C LEU A 89 -37.21 -1.39 26.17
N ASN A 90 -37.85 -1.13 25.02
CA ASN A 90 -39.24 -0.66 24.89
C ASN A 90 -39.52 0.65 25.63
N LEU A 91 -38.57 1.60 25.61
CA LEU A 91 -38.71 2.95 26.15
C LEU A 91 -39.12 3.90 25.02
N ASP A 92 -40.36 3.80 24.56
CA ASP A 92 -40.84 4.47 23.33
C ASP A 92 -40.74 6.00 23.40
N GLU A 93 -41.08 6.60 24.55
CA GLU A 93 -41.01 8.06 24.75
C GLU A 93 -39.57 8.57 24.69
N ALA A 94 -38.64 7.92 25.39
CA ALA A 94 -37.22 8.26 25.34
C ALA A 94 -36.62 8.04 23.94
N ALA A 95 -37.02 6.98 23.23
CA ALA A 95 -36.61 6.75 21.85
C ALA A 95 -37.10 7.87 20.92
N GLN A 96 -38.35 8.33 21.10
CA GLN A 96 -38.92 9.43 20.35
C GLN A 96 -38.23 10.76 20.67
N SER A 97 -37.92 11.04 21.94
CA SER A 97 -37.16 12.23 22.36
C SER A 97 -35.77 12.26 21.74
N ALA A 98 -35.05 11.13 21.73
CA ALA A 98 -33.75 11.03 21.06
C ALA A 98 -33.84 11.29 19.54
N ALA A 99 -34.89 10.77 18.89
CA ALA A 99 -35.15 11.00 17.47
C ALA A 99 -35.47 12.47 17.16
N THR A 100 -36.32 13.11 17.99
CA THR A 100 -36.64 14.54 17.90
C THR A 100 -35.40 15.40 18.06
N LEU A 101 -34.57 15.11 19.08
CA LEU A 101 -33.33 15.85 19.32
C LEU A 101 -32.36 15.78 18.12
N THR A 102 -32.24 14.60 17.53
CA THR A 102 -31.43 14.38 16.32
C THR A 102 -31.98 15.15 15.11
N PHE A 103 -33.30 15.23 14.98
CA PHE A 103 -33.98 15.95 13.89
C PHE A 103 -33.86 17.48 14.04
N GLU A 104 -34.09 18.00 15.24
CA GLU A 104 -33.96 19.44 15.53
C GLU A 104 -32.54 19.94 15.32
N ASP A 105 -31.54 19.15 15.73
CA ASP A 105 -30.13 19.51 15.51
C ASP A 105 -29.78 19.57 14.02
N LEU A 106 -30.35 18.66 13.24
CA LEU A 106 -30.21 18.69 11.79
C LEU A 106 -30.88 19.92 11.17
N GLU A 107 -32.15 20.18 11.49
CA GLU A 107 -32.87 21.35 10.95
C GLU A 107 -32.14 22.64 11.28
N HIS A 108 -31.67 22.77 12.53
CA HIS A 108 -30.85 23.89 12.94
C HIS A 108 -29.55 23.99 12.11
N THR A 109 -28.83 22.88 11.93
CA THR A 109 -27.60 22.85 11.14
C THR A 109 -27.84 23.19 9.67
N ALA A 110 -28.91 22.66 9.07
CA ALA A 110 -29.28 22.94 7.70
C ALA A 110 -29.76 24.38 7.51
N GLY A 111 -30.53 24.91 8.47
CA GLY A 111 -30.98 26.31 8.49
C GLY A 111 -29.81 27.27 8.61
N ALA A 112 -28.92 27.04 9.57
CA ALA A 112 -27.72 27.86 9.73
C ALA A 112 -26.79 27.75 8.50
N TRP A 113 -26.65 26.56 7.89
CA TRP A 113 -25.91 26.41 6.63
C TRP A 113 -26.55 27.24 5.51
N ARG A 114 -27.87 27.20 5.37
CA ARG A 114 -28.62 28.00 4.41
C ARG A 114 -28.43 29.52 4.64
N GLU A 115 -28.46 29.97 5.88
CA GLU A 115 -28.17 31.37 6.23
C GLU A 115 -26.74 31.76 5.84
N SER A 116 -25.77 30.87 6.06
CA SER A 116 -24.37 31.11 5.66
C SER A 116 -24.18 31.22 4.13
N LEU A 117 -25.13 30.69 3.36
CA LEU A 117 -25.15 30.78 1.91
C LEU A 117 -25.85 32.05 1.38
N SER A 118 -26.53 32.84 2.23
CA SER A 118 -27.22 34.07 1.80
C SER A 118 -26.31 35.01 0.99
N PRO A 119 -25.06 35.30 1.42
CA PRO A 119 -24.17 36.15 0.64
C PRO A 119 -23.80 35.57 -0.73
N VAL A 120 -23.69 34.24 -0.83
CA VAL A 120 -23.38 33.54 -2.10
C VAL A 120 -24.58 33.53 -3.04
N LEU A 121 -25.80 33.54 -2.50
CA LEU A 121 -27.03 33.61 -3.28
C LEU A 121 -27.37 35.04 -3.70
N GLU A 122 -27.01 36.04 -2.91
CA GLU A 122 -27.20 37.47 -3.19
C GLU A 122 -26.25 38.00 -4.28
N ASP A 123 -24.97 37.56 -4.26
CA ASP A 123 -23.97 37.87 -5.29
C ASP A 123 -23.33 36.58 -5.83
N PRO A 124 -24.01 35.90 -6.78
CA PRO A 124 -23.59 34.60 -7.24
C PRO A 124 -22.39 34.71 -8.17
N GLN A 125 -21.24 34.21 -7.71
CA GLN A 125 -20.04 34.05 -8.52
C GLN A 125 -19.84 32.56 -8.86
N PRO A 126 -19.41 32.19 -10.08
CA PRO A 126 -19.33 30.78 -10.47
C PRO A 126 -18.51 29.91 -9.50
N ASP A 127 -17.31 30.37 -9.10
CA ASP A 127 -16.43 29.61 -8.21
C ASP A 127 -16.99 29.49 -6.77
N THR A 128 -17.62 30.55 -6.24
CA THR A 128 -18.21 30.53 -4.90
C THR A 128 -19.44 29.65 -4.86
N CYS A 129 -20.33 29.74 -5.85
CA CYS A 129 -21.50 28.88 -5.98
C CYS A 129 -21.10 27.41 -6.20
N PHE A 130 -20.09 27.10 -7.02
CA PHE A 130 -19.59 25.74 -7.16
C PHE A 130 -19.03 25.19 -5.85
N THR A 131 -18.22 25.99 -5.15
CA THR A 131 -17.66 25.60 -3.85
C THR A 131 -18.76 25.37 -2.81
N ALA A 132 -19.79 26.22 -2.78
CA ALA A 132 -20.96 26.08 -1.93
C ALA A 132 -21.78 24.82 -2.27
N LEU A 133 -21.97 24.50 -3.55
CA LEU A 133 -22.61 23.25 -4.00
C LEU A 133 -21.84 22.04 -3.49
N VAL A 134 -20.52 22.07 -3.66
CA VAL A 134 -19.64 21.03 -3.17
C VAL A 134 -19.79 20.93 -1.64
N GLN A 135 -19.66 22.01 -0.88
CA GLN A 135 -19.80 21.97 0.58
C GLN A 135 -21.18 21.47 1.05
N THR A 136 -22.26 21.89 0.40
CA THR A 136 -23.64 21.43 0.70
C THR A 136 -23.78 19.91 0.57
N THR A 137 -23.24 19.31 -0.49
CA THR A 137 -23.24 17.85 -0.62
C THR A 137 -22.37 17.18 0.45
N ALA A 138 -21.25 17.79 0.87
CA ALA A 138 -20.46 17.22 1.98
C ALA A 138 -21.26 17.21 3.29
N TYR A 139 -21.94 18.31 3.61
CA TYR A 139 -22.82 18.40 4.78
C TYR A 139 -23.96 17.38 4.72
N GLU A 140 -24.61 17.20 3.56
CA GLU A 140 -25.65 16.17 3.43
C GLU A 140 -25.09 14.76 3.65
N LEU A 141 -23.91 14.45 3.10
CA LEU A 141 -23.28 13.13 3.28
C LEU A 141 -22.92 12.86 4.76
N GLU A 142 -22.45 13.88 5.45
CA GLU A 142 -22.14 13.87 6.89
C GLU A 142 -23.42 13.70 7.72
N ALA A 143 -24.46 14.47 7.40
CA ALA A 143 -25.79 14.32 7.99
C ALA A 143 -26.36 12.90 7.75
N GLU A 144 -26.27 12.34 6.55
CA GLU A 144 -26.77 10.99 6.24
C GLU A 144 -26.10 9.87 7.05
N SER A 145 -24.87 10.10 7.55
CA SER A 145 -24.22 9.11 8.40
C SER A 145 -24.89 8.97 9.78
N HIS A 146 -25.71 9.95 10.19
CA HIS A 146 -26.29 10.10 11.53
C HIS A 146 -27.82 10.23 11.56
N ASP A 147 -28.60 9.66 10.62
CA ASP A 147 -30.09 9.53 10.78
C ASP A 147 -30.65 8.16 10.39
N PRO A 148 -31.68 7.66 11.08
CA PRO A 148 -32.70 6.79 10.50
C PRO A 148 -33.67 7.48 9.52
N ASN A 149 -34.06 8.76 9.70
CA ASN A 149 -35.08 9.47 8.91
C ASN A 149 -34.55 10.14 7.62
N ARG A 150 -34.08 9.28 6.71
CA ARG A 150 -33.34 9.64 5.47
C ARG A 150 -34.08 10.57 4.51
N ASN A 151 -35.39 10.42 4.38
CA ASN A 151 -36.14 11.13 3.34
C ASN A 151 -36.25 12.62 3.64
N ALA A 152 -36.42 13.00 4.92
CA ALA A 152 -36.51 14.38 5.32
C ALA A 152 -35.18 15.13 5.06
N ARG A 153 -34.05 14.53 5.45
CA ARG A 153 -32.70 15.13 5.25
C ARG A 153 -32.40 15.40 3.79
N HIS A 154 -32.57 14.37 2.96
CA HIS A 154 -32.30 14.48 1.54
C HIS A 154 -33.17 15.57 0.90
N THR A 155 -34.42 15.71 1.34
CA THR A 155 -35.34 16.75 0.85
C THR A 155 -34.78 18.15 1.15
N VAL A 156 -34.46 18.44 2.42
CA VAL A 156 -33.94 19.76 2.84
C VAL A 156 -32.66 20.14 2.08
N PHE A 157 -31.67 19.25 2.02
CA PHE A 157 -30.41 19.55 1.31
C PHE A 157 -30.58 19.56 -0.22
N SER A 158 -31.53 18.80 -0.78
CA SER A 158 -31.82 18.83 -2.21
C SER A 158 -32.41 20.17 -2.66
N GLU A 159 -33.23 20.82 -1.81
CA GLU A 159 -33.76 22.16 -2.05
C GLU A 159 -32.64 23.20 -2.06
N ILE A 160 -31.75 23.18 -1.05
CA ILE A 160 -30.57 24.06 -0.99
C ILE A 160 -29.68 23.87 -2.23
N ARG A 161 -29.44 22.61 -2.66
CA ARG A 161 -28.68 22.34 -3.89
C ARG A 161 -29.39 22.86 -5.14
N ALA A 162 -30.73 22.77 -5.21
CA ALA A 162 -31.48 23.28 -6.35
C ALA A 162 -31.33 24.80 -6.47
N GLU A 163 -31.45 25.52 -5.35
CA GLU A 163 -31.24 26.98 -5.27
C GLU A 163 -29.83 27.36 -5.72
N LEU A 164 -28.81 26.72 -5.16
CA LEU A 164 -27.41 26.96 -5.54
C LEU A 164 -27.12 26.60 -7.01
N ARG A 165 -27.69 25.51 -7.54
CA ARG A 165 -27.54 25.13 -8.95
C ARG A 165 -28.15 26.19 -9.87
N GLN A 166 -29.28 26.75 -9.49
CA GLN A 166 -29.92 27.83 -10.24
C GLN A 166 -29.07 29.11 -10.20
N ALA A 167 -28.62 29.53 -9.02
CA ALA A 167 -27.75 30.68 -8.85
C ALA A 167 -26.43 30.54 -9.64
N PHE A 168 -25.83 29.34 -9.61
CA PHE A 168 -24.62 29.02 -10.36
C PHE A 168 -24.81 29.10 -11.89
N LEU A 169 -25.96 28.66 -12.41
CA LEU A 169 -26.24 28.75 -13.84
C LEU A 169 -26.39 30.21 -14.28
N ILE A 170 -27.06 31.04 -13.47
CA ILE A 170 -27.15 32.49 -13.70
C ILE A 170 -25.75 33.10 -13.72
N ALA A 171 -24.91 32.79 -12.72
CA ALA A 171 -23.55 33.29 -12.63
C ALA A 171 -22.67 32.90 -13.82
N ILE A 172 -22.80 31.68 -14.34
CA ILE A 172 -22.03 31.22 -15.51
C ILE A 172 -22.46 31.89 -16.82
N ASP A 173 -23.76 32.19 -16.95
CA ASP A 173 -24.27 32.89 -18.12
C ASP A 173 -23.76 34.35 -18.13
N GLU A 174 -23.56 34.95 -16.95
CA GLU A 174 -22.98 36.30 -16.79
C GLU A 174 -21.44 36.31 -16.93
N ASP A 175 -20.74 35.40 -16.24
CA ASP A 175 -19.28 35.26 -16.26
C ASP A 175 -18.85 33.82 -16.62
N PRO A 176 -18.61 33.53 -17.91
CA PRO A 176 -18.31 32.18 -18.36
C PRO A 176 -16.93 31.71 -17.87
N PRO A 177 -16.83 30.53 -17.23
CA PRO A 177 -15.62 30.09 -16.57
C PRO A 177 -14.51 29.70 -17.56
N THR A 178 -13.27 29.93 -17.16
CA THR A 178 -12.10 29.50 -17.94
C THR A 178 -11.98 27.98 -18.03
N THR A 179 -11.20 27.49 -18.99
CA THR A 179 -10.94 26.05 -19.13
C THR A 179 -10.19 25.46 -17.93
N GLU A 180 -9.30 26.23 -17.29
CA GLU A 180 -8.58 25.77 -16.09
C GLU A 180 -9.50 25.71 -14.86
N THR A 181 -10.38 26.70 -14.69
CA THR A 181 -11.41 26.69 -13.65
C THR A 181 -12.29 25.44 -13.77
N ARG A 182 -12.81 25.16 -14.98
CA ARG A 182 -13.59 23.94 -15.26
C ARG A 182 -12.82 22.65 -14.97
N LYS A 183 -11.52 22.59 -15.32
CA LYS A 183 -10.66 21.44 -14.97
C LYS A 183 -10.54 21.27 -13.46
N GLY A 184 -10.46 22.36 -12.71
CA GLY A 184 -10.47 22.37 -11.24
C GLY A 184 -11.77 21.76 -10.70
N TRP A 185 -12.92 22.25 -11.14
CA TRP A 185 -14.23 21.74 -10.72
C TRP A 185 -14.40 20.24 -11.02
N VAL A 186 -14.01 19.80 -12.22
CA VAL A 186 -14.06 18.39 -12.61
C VAL A 186 -13.16 17.52 -11.73
N ARG A 187 -11.98 18.04 -11.34
CA ARG A 187 -11.06 17.36 -10.42
C ARG A 187 -11.73 17.19 -9.06
N ASP A 188 -12.31 18.25 -8.51
CA ASP A 188 -12.97 18.21 -7.19
C ASP A 188 -14.16 17.25 -7.15
N LEU A 189 -14.97 17.20 -8.20
CA LEU A 189 -16.06 16.22 -8.32
C LEU A 189 -15.55 14.77 -8.39
N ILE A 190 -14.45 14.53 -9.12
CA ILE A 190 -13.84 13.20 -9.21
C ILE A 190 -13.25 12.79 -7.85
N ASP A 191 -12.48 13.68 -7.22
CA ASP A 191 -11.85 13.45 -5.92
C ASP A 191 -12.91 13.12 -4.86
N ARG A 192 -14.05 13.83 -4.89
CA ARG A 192 -15.20 13.52 -4.04
C ARG A 192 -15.81 12.16 -4.35
N ALA A 193 -16.02 11.84 -5.64
CA ALA A 193 -16.54 10.55 -6.03
C ALA A 193 -15.61 9.40 -5.57
N ASP A 194 -14.29 9.60 -5.64
CA ASP A 194 -13.30 8.69 -5.07
C ASP A 194 -13.43 8.59 -3.55
N LEU A 195 -13.53 9.72 -2.84
CA LEU A 195 -13.72 9.74 -1.39
C LEU A 195 -14.97 8.95 -0.97
N VAL A 196 -16.11 9.20 -1.62
CA VAL A 196 -17.37 8.49 -1.30
C VAL A 196 -17.29 7.02 -1.67
N LEU A 197 -16.70 6.66 -2.81
CA LEU A 197 -16.46 5.25 -3.14
C LEU A 197 -15.64 4.53 -2.06
N THR A 198 -14.73 5.24 -1.39
CA THR A 198 -13.94 4.65 -0.31
C THR A 198 -14.65 4.61 1.04
N SER A 199 -15.47 5.63 1.36
CA SER A 199 -16.17 5.69 2.64
C SER A 199 -17.36 4.73 2.74
N VAL A 200 -18.04 4.43 1.62
CA VAL A 200 -19.27 3.64 1.62
C VAL A 200 -19.08 2.15 1.94
N ASP A 201 -17.85 1.64 1.91
CA ASP A 201 -17.56 0.24 2.22
C ASP A 201 -17.89 -0.16 3.66
N GLY A 202 -17.80 0.79 4.60
CA GLY A 202 -18.15 0.57 6.00
C GLY A 202 -19.64 0.76 6.30
N LEU A 203 -20.41 1.31 5.35
CA LEU A 203 -21.79 1.72 5.60
C LEU A 203 -22.79 0.58 5.32
N PRO A 204 -23.94 0.56 6.02
CA PRO A 204 -25.07 -0.28 5.64
C PRO A 204 -25.43 -0.06 4.16
N SER A 205 -25.75 -1.13 3.43
CA SER A 205 -25.93 -1.11 1.97
C SER A 205 -26.93 -0.06 1.48
N ASP A 206 -27.97 0.24 2.26
CA ASP A 206 -28.91 1.32 1.93
C ASP A 206 -28.29 2.72 2.04
N ARG A 207 -27.54 3.00 3.12
CA ARG A 207 -26.85 4.28 3.32
C ARG A 207 -25.76 4.49 2.27
N ALA A 208 -24.98 3.43 2.00
CA ALA A 208 -23.99 3.42 0.93
C ALA A 208 -24.62 3.76 -0.43
N ALA A 209 -25.77 3.16 -0.76
CA ALA A 209 -26.48 3.44 -2.00
C ALA A 209 -27.00 4.89 -2.10
N MET A 210 -27.38 5.50 -0.98
CA MET A 210 -27.84 6.89 -0.93
C MET A 210 -26.68 7.86 -1.11
N GLN A 211 -25.58 7.68 -0.37
CA GLN A 211 -24.40 8.54 -0.53
C GLN A 211 -23.85 8.51 -1.96
N LEU A 212 -23.80 7.32 -2.58
CA LEU A 212 -23.43 7.19 -4.00
C LEU A 212 -24.44 7.87 -4.94
N GLN A 213 -25.73 7.90 -4.56
CA GLN A 213 -26.76 8.59 -5.32
C GLN A 213 -26.52 10.09 -5.36
N ILE A 214 -26.33 10.70 -4.19
CA ILE A 214 -26.14 12.13 -4.01
C ILE A 214 -24.99 12.62 -4.89
N VAL A 215 -23.83 11.95 -4.82
CA VAL A 215 -22.67 12.33 -5.64
C VAL A 215 -22.90 12.03 -7.13
N ALA A 216 -23.58 10.94 -7.48
CA ALA A 216 -23.92 10.65 -8.87
C ALA A 216 -24.86 11.71 -9.48
N GLU A 217 -25.76 12.29 -8.69
CA GLU A 217 -26.63 13.40 -9.10
C GLU A 217 -25.82 14.67 -9.39
N ASP A 218 -24.85 15.02 -8.56
CA ASP A 218 -23.94 16.15 -8.82
C ASP A 218 -23.13 15.96 -10.11
N LEU A 219 -22.55 14.78 -10.30
CA LEU A 219 -21.79 14.46 -11.52
C LEU A 219 -22.69 14.48 -12.76
N ARG A 220 -23.92 13.96 -12.66
CA ARG A 220 -24.89 13.98 -13.78
C ARG A 220 -25.30 15.41 -14.10
N TRP A 221 -25.66 16.20 -13.10
CA TRP A 221 -26.04 17.59 -13.30
C TRP A 221 -24.92 18.39 -13.99
N HIS A 222 -23.67 18.25 -13.53
CA HIS A 222 -22.51 18.90 -14.14
C HIS A 222 -22.27 18.44 -15.59
N LEU A 223 -22.45 17.15 -15.87
CA LEU A 223 -22.36 16.58 -17.23
C LEU A 223 -23.44 17.10 -18.18
N ASP A 224 -24.63 17.35 -17.66
CA ASP A 224 -25.80 17.73 -18.45
C ASP A 224 -25.81 19.25 -18.73
N HIS A 225 -25.25 20.08 -17.84
CA HIS A 225 -25.28 21.54 -17.98
C HIS A 225 -23.95 22.16 -18.41
N LEU A 226 -22.79 21.66 -17.92
CA LEU A 226 -21.49 22.31 -18.19
C LEU A 226 -20.64 21.58 -19.24
N GLU A 227 -20.55 20.26 -19.10
CA GLU A 227 -19.70 19.43 -19.97
C GLU A 227 -20.50 18.82 -21.13
N THR A 228 -21.34 19.62 -21.81
CA THR A 228 -22.25 19.16 -22.87
C THR A 228 -21.51 18.67 -24.12
N ARG A 229 -20.41 19.35 -24.49
CA ARG A 229 -19.58 19.03 -25.66
C ARG A 229 -18.68 17.83 -25.39
N TRP A 230 -18.34 17.10 -26.45
CA TRP A 230 -17.48 15.93 -26.35
C TRP A 230 -16.02 16.31 -26.14
N ASN A 231 -15.51 16.19 -24.91
CA ASN A 231 -14.12 16.47 -24.54
C ASN A 231 -13.55 15.42 -23.57
N SER A 232 -12.28 15.58 -23.18
CA SER A 232 -11.61 14.70 -22.23
C SER A 232 -12.23 14.74 -20.83
N LEU A 233 -12.76 15.90 -20.41
CA LEU A 233 -13.40 16.10 -19.11
C LEU A 233 -14.72 15.32 -18.99
N ARG A 234 -15.63 15.48 -19.97
CA ARG A 234 -16.86 14.70 -20.12
C ARG A 234 -16.59 13.20 -20.10
N ARG A 235 -15.54 12.74 -20.80
CA ARG A 235 -15.14 11.32 -20.77
C ARG A 235 -14.73 10.86 -19.36
N ARG A 236 -13.94 11.67 -18.63
CA ARG A 236 -13.52 11.36 -17.24
C ARG A 236 -14.73 11.29 -16.31
N LEU A 237 -15.59 12.30 -16.34
CA LEU A 237 -16.82 12.33 -15.54
C LEU A 237 -17.77 11.18 -15.88
N LYS A 238 -17.99 10.87 -17.17
CA LYS A 238 -18.84 9.73 -17.57
C LYS A 238 -18.31 8.40 -17.06
N ARG A 239 -16.99 8.17 -17.13
CA ARG A 239 -16.38 6.95 -16.55
C ARG A 239 -16.62 6.88 -15.04
N LYS A 240 -16.45 8.01 -14.34
CA LYS A 240 -16.65 8.07 -12.90
C LYS A 240 -18.11 7.88 -12.50
N LEU A 241 -19.04 8.51 -13.21
CA LEU A 241 -20.47 8.33 -13.03
C LEU A 241 -20.90 6.88 -13.29
N PHE A 242 -20.32 6.22 -14.30
CA PHE A 242 -20.56 4.81 -14.56
C PHE A 242 -20.07 3.94 -13.40
N GLN A 243 -18.88 4.22 -12.85
CA GLN A 243 -18.34 3.52 -11.68
C GLN A 243 -19.24 3.71 -10.44
N LEU A 244 -19.68 4.94 -10.15
CA LEU A 244 -20.61 5.23 -9.05
C LEU A 244 -21.95 4.51 -9.24
N SER A 245 -22.52 4.59 -10.44
CA SER A 245 -23.81 3.96 -10.74
C SER A 245 -23.74 2.43 -10.63
N ALA A 246 -22.62 1.85 -11.05
CA ALA A 246 -22.32 0.43 -10.92
C ALA A 246 -22.25 0.01 -9.46
N GLU A 247 -21.51 0.73 -8.62
CA GLU A 247 -21.40 0.46 -7.19
C GLU A 247 -22.74 0.67 -6.46
N GLN A 248 -23.45 1.75 -6.79
CA GLN A 248 -24.77 2.05 -6.25
C GLN A 248 -25.77 0.92 -6.54
N GLN A 249 -25.75 0.37 -7.76
CA GLN A 249 -26.58 -0.76 -8.15
C GLN A 249 -26.29 -2.00 -7.30
N GLU A 250 -25.02 -2.30 -7.01
CA GLU A 250 -24.64 -3.42 -6.13
C GLU A 250 -25.15 -3.20 -4.70
N ARG A 251 -25.00 -1.99 -4.16
CA ARG A 251 -25.44 -1.68 -2.78
C ARG A 251 -26.96 -1.76 -2.63
N ARG A 252 -27.72 -1.26 -3.60
CA ARG A 252 -29.19 -1.42 -3.64
C ARG A 252 -29.61 -2.88 -3.77
N LEU A 253 -28.91 -3.65 -4.59
CA LEU A 253 -29.17 -5.08 -4.75
C LEU A 253 -28.95 -5.83 -3.43
N GLN A 254 -27.84 -5.55 -2.73
CA GLN A 254 -27.53 -6.15 -1.44
C GLN A 254 -28.58 -5.79 -0.38
N ALA A 255 -29.04 -4.52 -0.34
CA ALA A 255 -30.11 -4.11 0.55
C ALA A 255 -31.43 -4.85 0.27
N ARG A 256 -31.79 -5.01 -1.00
CA ARG A 256 -32.99 -5.80 -1.39
C ARG A 256 -32.86 -7.26 -0.98
N LEU A 257 -31.70 -7.89 -1.18
CA LEU A 257 -31.43 -9.24 -0.71
C LEU A 257 -31.64 -9.35 0.81
N TYR A 258 -31.12 -8.39 1.58
CA TYR A 258 -31.32 -8.37 3.03
C TYR A 258 -32.78 -8.17 3.45
N ARG A 259 -33.55 -7.35 2.72
CA ARG A 259 -34.98 -7.16 2.99
C ARG A 259 -35.80 -8.39 2.63
N THR A 260 -35.49 -9.07 1.52
CA THR A 260 -36.26 -10.22 1.03
C THR A 260 -35.95 -11.51 1.79
N PHE A 261 -34.68 -11.81 2.04
CA PHE A 261 -34.25 -13.09 2.62
C PHE A 261 -33.73 -12.98 4.06
N GLY A 262 -33.52 -11.76 4.56
CA GLY A 262 -32.91 -11.51 5.86
C GLY A 262 -31.38 -11.51 5.82
N ARG A 263 -30.79 -10.70 6.70
CA ARG A 263 -29.33 -10.60 6.91
C ARG A 263 -28.62 -11.94 7.18
N PRO A 264 -29.10 -12.82 8.08
CA PRO A 264 -28.37 -14.04 8.43
C PRO A 264 -28.30 -15.02 7.25
N PHE A 265 -29.40 -15.15 6.50
CA PHE A 265 -29.45 -16.03 5.32
C PHE A 265 -28.50 -15.57 4.23
N VAL A 266 -28.53 -14.29 3.86
CA VAL A 266 -27.64 -13.76 2.81
C VAL A 266 -26.17 -13.92 3.22
N ARG A 267 -25.81 -13.65 4.48
CA ARG A 267 -24.45 -13.89 4.99
C ARG A 267 -24.06 -15.38 4.99
N ALA A 268 -24.99 -16.28 5.26
CA ALA A 268 -24.73 -17.72 5.20
C ALA A 268 -24.53 -18.18 3.74
N MET A 269 -25.37 -17.69 2.82
CA MET A 269 -25.27 -17.95 1.39
C MET A 269 -23.95 -17.43 0.82
N ASP A 270 -23.55 -16.20 1.14
CA ASP A 270 -22.28 -15.62 0.67
C ASP A 270 -21.07 -16.41 1.16
N ARG A 271 -21.08 -16.86 2.43
CA ARG A 271 -20.05 -17.74 3.00
C ARG A 271 -20.03 -19.12 2.33
N LEU A 272 -21.20 -19.69 2.07
CA LEU A 272 -21.34 -20.96 1.36
C LEU A 272 -20.76 -20.86 -0.05
N ILE A 273 -21.08 -19.78 -0.79
CA ILE A 273 -20.55 -19.57 -2.14
C ILE A 273 -19.04 -19.41 -2.12
N LEU A 274 -18.50 -18.60 -1.20
CA LEU A 274 -17.05 -18.44 -1.07
C LEU A 274 -16.35 -19.77 -0.74
N PHE A 275 -16.94 -20.56 0.16
CA PHE A 275 -16.46 -21.90 0.48
C PHE A 275 -16.49 -22.83 -0.74
N LEU A 276 -17.59 -22.85 -1.50
CA LEU A 276 -17.73 -23.65 -2.71
C LEU A 276 -16.74 -23.20 -3.80
N ILE A 277 -16.48 -21.90 -3.95
CA ILE A 277 -15.47 -21.38 -4.89
C ILE A 277 -14.10 -21.95 -4.51
N LEU A 278 -13.71 -21.86 -3.24
CA LEU A 278 -12.44 -22.39 -2.76
C LEU A 278 -12.36 -23.91 -2.93
N ALA A 279 -13.44 -24.63 -2.64
CA ALA A 279 -13.52 -26.08 -2.80
C ALA A 279 -13.37 -26.49 -4.27
N VAL A 280 -14.06 -25.82 -5.20
CA VAL A 280 -13.95 -26.08 -6.64
C VAL A 280 -12.54 -25.76 -7.15
N VAL A 281 -11.95 -24.63 -6.73
CA VAL A 281 -10.56 -24.30 -7.11
C VAL A 281 -9.59 -25.35 -6.57
N ALA A 282 -9.75 -25.79 -5.33
CA ALA A 282 -8.93 -26.85 -4.74
C ALA A 282 -9.09 -28.18 -5.51
N LEU A 283 -10.32 -28.55 -5.89
CA LEU A 283 -10.59 -29.74 -6.71
C LEU A 283 -9.93 -29.62 -8.09
N ILE A 284 -9.99 -28.45 -8.75
CA ILE A 284 -9.30 -28.20 -10.02
C ILE A 284 -7.79 -28.42 -9.86
N VAL A 285 -7.19 -27.95 -8.76
CA VAL A 285 -5.77 -28.16 -8.47
C VAL A 285 -5.46 -29.65 -8.21
N VAL A 286 -6.27 -30.35 -7.42
CA VAL A 286 -6.08 -31.77 -7.14
C VAL A 286 -6.15 -32.60 -8.43
N VAL A 287 -7.15 -32.36 -9.27
CA VAL A 287 -7.30 -33.03 -10.58
C VAL A 287 -6.14 -32.68 -11.52
N ALA A 288 -5.54 -31.49 -11.38
CA ALA A 288 -4.38 -31.09 -12.19
C ALA A 288 -3.06 -31.72 -11.74
N VAL A 289 -2.94 -32.11 -10.46
CA VAL A 289 -1.70 -32.61 -9.85
C VAL A 289 -1.68 -34.14 -9.74
N TYR A 290 -2.83 -34.76 -9.51
CA TYR A 290 -2.94 -36.19 -9.23
C TYR A 290 -3.74 -36.93 -10.31
N ASP A 291 -3.24 -38.09 -10.73
CA ASP A 291 -3.98 -39.01 -11.60
C ASP A 291 -5.01 -39.77 -10.75
N LEU A 292 -6.29 -39.38 -10.87
CA LEU A 292 -7.39 -39.96 -10.10
C LEU A 292 -8.13 -41.05 -10.88
N SER A 293 -8.76 -41.98 -10.15
CA SER A 293 -9.58 -43.02 -10.77
C SER A 293 -10.79 -42.42 -11.51
N PRO A 294 -11.31 -43.09 -12.57
CA PRO A 294 -12.49 -42.62 -13.29
C PRO A 294 -13.73 -42.43 -12.40
N THR A 295 -13.90 -43.30 -11.40
CA THR A 295 -14.99 -43.20 -10.41
C THR A 295 -14.83 -41.97 -9.53
N THR A 296 -13.60 -41.65 -9.10
CA THR A 296 -13.32 -40.43 -8.32
C THR A 296 -13.58 -39.18 -9.16
N LEU A 297 -13.14 -39.17 -10.42
CA LEU A 297 -13.39 -38.07 -11.35
C LEU A 297 -14.89 -37.82 -11.55
N PHE A 298 -15.68 -38.87 -11.70
CA PHE A 298 -17.15 -38.75 -11.79
C PHE A 298 -17.75 -38.04 -10.58
N TRP A 299 -17.39 -38.43 -9.35
CA TRP A 299 -17.90 -37.77 -8.14
C TRP A 299 -17.42 -36.32 -7.99
N ILE A 300 -16.20 -36.01 -8.43
CA ILE A 300 -15.70 -34.64 -8.49
C ILE A 300 -16.52 -33.81 -9.48
N ASP A 301 -16.81 -34.34 -10.66
CA ASP A 301 -17.64 -33.66 -11.67
C ASP A 301 -19.09 -33.45 -11.19
N VAL A 302 -19.66 -34.40 -10.43
CA VAL A 302 -20.98 -34.27 -9.80
C VAL A 302 -20.98 -33.18 -8.71
N PHE A 303 -19.96 -33.15 -7.86
CA PHE A 303 -19.81 -32.10 -6.85
C PHE A 303 -19.64 -30.72 -7.51
N ASP A 304 -18.77 -30.62 -8.51
CA ASP A 304 -18.56 -29.40 -9.29
C ASP A 304 -19.85 -28.92 -9.97
N GLY A 305 -20.61 -29.86 -10.57
CA GLY A 305 -21.93 -29.60 -11.15
C GLY A 305 -22.93 -29.04 -10.14
N THR A 306 -22.93 -29.58 -8.91
CA THR A 306 -23.79 -29.12 -7.81
C THR A 306 -23.40 -27.71 -7.35
N ALA A 307 -22.09 -27.45 -7.19
CA ALA A 307 -21.59 -26.11 -6.85
C ALA A 307 -21.94 -25.08 -7.94
N CYS A 308 -21.78 -25.45 -9.21
CA CYS A 308 -22.20 -24.65 -10.37
C CYS A 308 -23.69 -24.31 -10.35
N LEU A 309 -24.55 -25.28 -10.03
CA LEU A 309 -25.99 -25.05 -9.93
C LEU A 309 -26.29 -23.99 -8.87
N ILE A 310 -25.66 -24.09 -7.69
CA ILE A 310 -25.81 -23.10 -6.60
C ILE A 310 -25.35 -21.71 -7.06
N PHE A 311 -24.21 -21.60 -7.75
CA PHE A 311 -23.73 -20.32 -8.29
C PHE A 311 -24.66 -19.72 -9.34
N LEU A 312 -25.23 -20.55 -10.22
CA LEU A 312 -26.21 -20.11 -11.20
C LEU A 312 -27.49 -19.65 -10.53
N THR A 313 -28.01 -20.39 -9.55
CA THR A 313 -29.18 -19.98 -8.77
C THR A 313 -28.96 -18.62 -8.11
N GLU A 314 -27.80 -18.42 -7.46
CA GLU A 314 -27.44 -17.13 -6.89
C GLU A 314 -27.41 -16.01 -7.94
N PHE A 315 -26.77 -16.25 -9.09
CA PHE A 315 -26.70 -15.29 -10.18
C PHE A 315 -28.09 -14.88 -10.68
N PHE A 316 -29.00 -15.84 -10.88
CA PHE A 316 -30.36 -15.56 -11.33
C PHE A 316 -31.21 -14.87 -10.26
N VAL A 317 -31.06 -15.21 -8.98
CA VAL A 317 -31.72 -14.49 -7.87
C VAL A 317 -31.28 -13.02 -7.87
N LYS A 318 -29.97 -12.76 -8.02
CA LYS A 318 -29.43 -11.39 -8.12
C LYS A 318 -29.96 -10.66 -9.36
N LEU A 319 -29.97 -11.32 -10.51
CA LEU A 319 -30.50 -10.77 -11.77
C LEU A 319 -32.00 -10.44 -11.68
N ALA A 320 -32.77 -11.22 -10.92
CA ALA A 320 -34.20 -10.98 -10.73
C ALA A 320 -34.47 -9.73 -9.89
N LEU A 321 -33.64 -9.47 -8.87
CA LEU A 321 -33.82 -8.39 -7.90
C LEU A 321 -33.16 -7.06 -8.30
N VAL A 322 -32.23 -7.07 -9.25
CA VAL A 322 -31.50 -5.86 -9.66
C VAL A 322 -32.35 -4.95 -10.57
N ASN A 323 -32.23 -3.64 -10.39
CA ASN A 323 -32.75 -2.65 -11.34
C ASN A 323 -31.88 -2.65 -12.60
N ARG A 324 -32.44 -2.40 -13.80
CA ARG A 324 -31.68 -2.40 -15.08
C ARG A 324 -30.90 -3.72 -15.32
N LYS A 325 -31.63 -4.84 -15.38
CA LYS A 325 -31.12 -6.22 -15.51
C LYS A 325 -30.02 -6.39 -16.55
N TRP A 326 -30.18 -5.81 -17.73
CA TRP A 326 -29.22 -5.95 -18.84
C TRP A 326 -27.83 -5.40 -18.53
N MET A 327 -27.76 -4.21 -17.92
CA MET A 327 -26.47 -3.58 -17.59
C MET A 327 -25.72 -4.36 -16.51
N TRP A 328 -26.44 -4.88 -15.52
CA TRP A 328 -25.86 -5.74 -14.49
C TRP A 328 -25.38 -7.08 -15.08
N PHE A 329 -26.18 -7.70 -15.96
CA PHE A 329 -25.84 -8.94 -16.65
C PHE A 329 -24.53 -8.80 -17.43
N CYS A 330 -24.38 -7.78 -18.26
CA CYS A 330 -23.15 -7.59 -19.06
C CYS A 330 -21.89 -7.43 -18.20
N ARG A 331 -21.99 -6.81 -17.01
CA ARG A 331 -20.87 -6.64 -16.07
C ARG A 331 -20.45 -7.97 -15.43
N HIS A 332 -21.42 -8.81 -15.07
CA HIS A 332 -21.18 -10.05 -14.32
C HIS A 332 -21.13 -11.30 -15.22
N PHE A 333 -21.41 -11.17 -16.51
CA PHE A 333 -21.45 -12.31 -17.43
C PHE A 333 -20.11 -13.08 -17.48
N LEU A 334 -18.98 -12.36 -17.63
CA LEU A 334 -17.67 -12.99 -17.73
C LEU A 334 -17.14 -13.54 -16.40
N ILE A 335 -17.48 -12.88 -15.28
CA ILE A 335 -16.89 -13.16 -13.96
C ILE A 335 -17.77 -14.12 -13.15
N ASP A 336 -19.09 -14.01 -13.25
CA ASP A 336 -20.03 -14.83 -12.48
C ASP A 336 -20.72 -15.90 -13.32
N PHE A 337 -21.22 -15.58 -14.53
CA PHE A 337 -22.00 -16.54 -15.31
C PHE A 337 -21.13 -17.61 -15.97
N ILE A 338 -20.13 -17.23 -16.78
CA ILE A 338 -19.28 -18.18 -17.49
C ILE A 338 -18.61 -19.20 -16.55
N PRO A 339 -17.99 -18.79 -15.42
CA PRO A 339 -17.32 -19.74 -14.53
C PRO A 339 -18.28 -20.68 -13.79
N SER A 340 -19.57 -20.35 -13.78
CA SER A 340 -20.63 -21.15 -13.15
C SER A 340 -21.23 -22.20 -14.09
N ILE A 341 -20.81 -22.27 -15.35
CA ILE A 341 -21.27 -23.32 -16.28
C ILE A 341 -20.48 -24.62 -16.02
N PRO A 342 -21.15 -25.75 -15.72
CA PRO A 342 -20.46 -27.00 -15.43
C PRO A 342 -19.96 -27.66 -16.72
N ILE A 343 -18.79 -27.23 -17.21
CA ILE A 343 -18.21 -27.72 -18.47
C ILE A 343 -18.02 -29.25 -18.45
N GLY A 344 -17.67 -29.85 -17.31
CA GLY A 344 -17.51 -31.30 -17.17
C GLY A 344 -18.83 -32.04 -17.44
N LEU A 345 -19.91 -31.62 -16.78
CA LEU A 345 -21.22 -32.25 -16.87
C LEU A 345 -21.90 -32.01 -18.24
N VAL A 346 -21.69 -30.84 -18.85
CA VAL A 346 -22.18 -30.53 -20.21
C VAL A 346 -21.54 -31.44 -21.27
N VAL A 347 -20.28 -31.83 -21.11
CA VAL A 347 -19.59 -32.78 -22.01
C VAL A 347 -20.09 -34.21 -21.81
N LEU A 348 -20.57 -34.56 -20.61
CA LEU A 348 -21.09 -35.89 -20.27
C LEU A 348 -22.58 -36.10 -20.66
N LEU A 349 -23.31 -35.04 -21.00
CA LEU A 349 -24.73 -35.12 -21.38
C LEU A 349 -24.92 -35.91 -22.70
N PRO A 350 -25.64 -37.05 -22.69
CA PRO A 350 -25.87 -37.89 -23.85
C PRO A 350 -26.85 -37.19 -24.81
N GLY A 351 -26.31 -36.36 -25.68
CA GLY A 351 -27.08 -35.55 -26.64
C GLY A 351 -26.23 -34.47 -27.31
N ALA A 352 -25.19 -33.97 -26.64
CA ALA A 352 -24.20 -33.07 -27.25
C ALA A 352 -23.30 -33.78 -28.30
N ALA A 353 -23.26 -35.12 -28.26
CA ALA A 353 -22.57 -35.97 -29.23
C ALA A 353 -23.41 -36.30 -30.49
N ALA A 354 -24.69 -35.88 -30.55
CA ALA A 354 -25.56 -36.17 -31.70
C ALA A 354 -25.32 -35.23 -32.91
N GLY A 355 -24.50 -34.19 -32.77
CA GLY A 355 -23.95 -33.44 -33.89
C GLY A 355 -22.76 -34.18 -34.49
N GLN A 356 -23.03 -35.13 -35.39
CA GLN A 356 -22.05 -35.80 -36.23
C GLN A 356 -21.21 -34.78 -37.01
N ILE A 357 -20.09 -34.34 -36.44
CA ILE A 357 -19.00 -33.73 -37.20
C ILE A 357 -17.78 -34.58 -36.92
N GLY A 358 -17.49 -35.49 -37.86
CA GLY A 358 -16.27 -36.27 -37.88
C GLY A 358 -15.04 -35.37 -37.73
N VAL A 359 -14.06 -35.86 -36.96
CA VAL A 359 -12.60 -35.68 -37.08
C VAL A 359 -12.01 -36.07 -35.71
N PHE A 360 -11.62 -37.34 -35.58
CA PHE A 360 -10.90 -37.86 -34.41
C PHE A 360 -9.54 -37.15 -34.16
N GLY A 361 -9.04 -36.35 -35.11
CA GLY A 361 -7.90 -35.42 -34.93
C GLY A 361 -8.21 -34.09 -34.22
N ARG A 362 -9.48 -33.75 -33.93
CA ARG A 362 -9.86 -32.52 -33.18
C ARG A 362 -10.05 -32.77 -31.69
N VAL A 363 -10.23 -34.01 -31.25
CA VAL A 363 -10.39 -34.36 -29.82
C VAL A 363 -9.14 -34.00 -29.01
N ILE A 364 -7.94 -34.09 -29.59
CA ILE A 364 -6.69 -33.62 -28.97
C ILE A 364 -6.64 -32.09 -28.86
N ARG A 365 -7.27 -31.34 -29.78
CA ARG A 365 -7.41 -29.87 -29.63
C ARG A 365 -8.45 -29.52 -28.58
N ILE A 366 -9.59 -30.23 -28.55
CA ILE A 366 -10.65 -30.03 -27.55
C ILE A 366 -10.11 -30.36 -26.15
N ALA A 367 -9.29 -31.40 -25.98
CA ALA A 367 -8.65 -31.72 -24.70
C ALA A 367 -7.65 -30.63 -24.22
N ARG A 368 -6.96 -29.94 -25.14
CA ARG A 368 -6.13 -28.78 -24.81
C ARG A 368 -6.99 -27.56 -24.46
N VAL A 369 -8.04 -27.30 -25.23
CA VAL A 369 -9.01 -26.22 -24.97
C VAL A 369 -9.74 -26.45 -23.64
N LEU A 370 -10.07 -27.69 -23.29
CA LEU A 370 -10.67 -28.08 -22.00
C LEU A 370 -9.71 -27.82 -20.83
N ARG A 371 -8.42 -28.13 -21.00
CA ARG A 371 -7.40 -27.79 -19.98
C ARG A 371 -7.31 -26.27 -19.80
N VAL A 372 -7.20 -25.51 -20.88
CA VAL A 372 -7.16 -24.03 -20.83
C VAL A 372 -8.45 -23.47 -20.24
N ALA A 373 -9.61 -24.02 -20.59
CA ALA A 373 -10.90 -23.61 -20.04
C ALA A 373 -11.01 -23.88 -18.54
N ARG A 374 -10.50 -25.02 -18.03
CA ARG A 374 -10.42 -25.31 -16.58
C ARG A 374 -9.49 -24.34 -15.85
N PHE A 375 -8.34 -24.00 -16.43
CA PHE A 375 -7.43 -23.00 -15.84
C PHE A 375 -8.04 -21.59 -15.86
N LEU A 376 -8.64 -21.18 -16.97
CA LEU A 376 -9.32 -19.89 -17.11
C LEU A 376 -10.50 -19.80 -16.13
N ARG A 377 -11.25 -20.90 -15.95
CA ARG A 377 -12.32 -21.01 -14.95
C ARG A 377 -11.78 -20.93 -13.53
N GLY A 378 -10.72 -21.66 -13.21
CA GLY A 378 -10.05 -21.57 -11.91
C GLY A 378 -9.60 -20.13 -11.61
N PHE A 379 -9.03 -19.44 -12.61
CA PHE A 379 -8.65 -18.03 -12.50
C PHE A 379 -9.86 -17.11 -12.32
N ALA A 380 -10.95 -17.31 -13.07
CA ALA A 380 -12.15 -16.51 -12.96
C ALA A 380 -12.88 -16.73 -11.62
N LEU A 381 -12.92 -17.97 -11.12
CA LEU A 381 -13.42 -18.30 -9.78
C LEU A 381 -12.54 -17.67 -8.69
N MET A 382 -11.22 -17.70 -8.86
CA MET A 382 -10.30 -17.00 -7.96
C MET A 382 -10.53 -15.48 -7.98
N ALA A 383 -10.68 -14.87 -9.17
CA ALA A 383 -10.99 -13.46 -9.31
C ALA A 383 -12.33 -13.10 -8.62
N ARG A 384 -13.36 -13.92 -8.79
CA ARG A 384 -14.65 -13.80 -8.09
C ARG A 384 -14.49 -13.93 -6.56
N GLY A 385 -13.66 -14.87 -6.11
CA GLY A 385 -13.32 -15.04 -4.69
C GLY A 385 -12.61 -13.82 -4.11
N PHE A 386 -11.62 -13.27 -4.82
CA PHE A 386 -10.92 -12.06 -4.44
C PHE A 386 -11.81 -10.82 -4.44
N ASP A 387 -12.67 -10.65 -5.46
CA ASP A 387 -13.62 -9.54 -5.52
C ASP A 387 -14.59 -9.59 -4.32
N ARG A 388 -15.10 -10.77 -3.95
CA ARG A 388 -15.91 -10.93 -2.74
C ARG A 388 -15.14 -10.62 -1.46
N LEU A 389 -13.92 -11.11 -1.33
CA LEU A 389 -13.08 -10.82 -0.16
C LEU A 389 -12.78 -9.33 -0.06
N ALA A 390 -12.42 -8.70 -1.18
CA ALA A 390 -12.15 -7.27 -1.24
C ALA A 390 -13.38 -6.46 -0.81
N ARG A 391 -14.58 -6.82 -1.28
CA ARG A 391 -15.83 -6.16 -0.85
C ARG A 391 -16.18 -6.43 0.61
N GLN A 392 -16.00 -7.66 1.09
CA GLN A 392 -16.29 -8.04 2.47
C GLN A 392 -15.37 -7.32 3.47
N TYR A 393 -14.11 -7.12 3.10
CA TYR A 393 -13.08 -6.50 3.92
C TYR A 393 -12.69 -5.10 3.44
N GLY A 394 -13.52 -4.47 2.59
CA GLY A 394 -13.25 -3.15 2.00
C GLY A 394 -12.93 -2.10 3.06
N HIS A 395 -13.70 -2.06 4.15
CA HIS A 395 -13.46 -1.12 5.25
C HIS A 395 -12.04 -1.19 5.88
N VAL A 396 -11.37 -2.36 5.82
CA VAL A 396 -9.98 -2.54 6.28
C VAL A 396 -8.99 -2.27 5.15
N LEU A 397 -9.30 -2.73 3.95
CA LEU A 397 -8.41 -2.65 2.78
C LEU A 397 -8.36 -1.26 2.14
N ASN A 398 -9.41 -0.46 2.32
CA ASN A 398 -9.61 0.83 1.67
C ASN A 398 -8.96 1.98 2.46
N GLN A 399 -7.71 1.75 2.88
CA GLN A 399 -6.81 2.79 3.38
C GLN A 399 -5.82 3.14 2.26
N ASN A 400 -5.72 4.42 1.92
CA ASN A 400 -4.73 4.91 0.97
C ASN A 400 -3.37 4.89 1.67
N VAL A 401 -2.60 3.83 1.41
CA VAL A 401 -1.25 3.73 1.97
C VAL A 401 -0.31 4.60 1.15
N ILE A 402 0.13 5.72 1.72
CA ILE A 402 1.09 6.62 1.08
C ILE A 402 2.49 6.03 1.27
N LEU A 403 3.09 5.59 0.15
CA LEU A 403 4.46 5.07 0.16
C LEU A 403 5.51 6.19 0.28
N TYR A 404 5.23 7.38 -0.26
CA TYR A 404 6.12 8.55 -0.24
C TYR A 404 5.45 9.75 0.43
N PRO A 405 5.29 9.74 1.76
CA PRO A 405 4.63 10.85 2.45
C PRO A 405 5.52 12.09 2.47
N THR A 406 4.93 13.27 2.26
CA THR A 406 5.58 14.53 2.62
C THR A 406 5.78 14.61 4.14
N ARG A 407 6.67 15.48 4.64
CA ARG A 407 6.84 15.67 6.10
C ARG A 407 5.52 16.02 6.78
N GLN A 408 4.73 16.89 6.14
CA GLN A 408 3.40 17.28 6.64
C GLN A 408 2.42 16.10 6.64
N GLU A 409 2.39 15.26 5.60
CA GLU A 409 1.55 14.05 5.57
C GLU A 409 1.97 13.01 6.61
N LEU A 410 3.27 12.88 6.87
CA LEU A 410 3.80 11.99 7.91
C LEU A 410 3.42 12.48 9.30
N ASP A 411 3.60 13.78 9.56
CA ASP A 411 3.21 14.41 10.83
C ASP A 411 1.70 14.35 11.04
N ASN A 412 0.90 14.58 9.98
CA ASN A 412 -0.55 14.37 9.99
C ASN A 412 -0.92 12.91 10.25
N SER A 413 -0.20 11.94 9.67
CA SER A 413 -0.47 10.51 9.90
C SER A 413 -0.12 10.10 11.33
N ARG A 414 0.94 10.68 11.91
CA ARG A 414 1.34 10.47 13.31
C ARG A 414 0.37 11.14 14.28
N SER A 415 -0.06 12.36 13.98
CA SER A 415 -0.98 13.14 14.82
C SER A 415 -2.43 12.66 14.73
N ARG A 416 -2.85 11.99 13.64
CA ARG A 416 -4.16 11.36 13.48
C ARG A 416 -4.41 10.19 14.45
N LEU A 417 -3.39 9.69 15.14
CA LEU A 417 -3.51 8.73 16.22
C LEU A 417 -3.07 9.34 17.57
N PRO A 418 -3.73 10.40 18.09
CA PRO A 418 -3.43 10.83 19.45
C PRO A 418 -3.87 9.71 20.38
N ALA A 419 -2.94 9.16 21.17
CA ALA A 419 -3.24 8.19 22.21
C ALA A 419 -4.40 8.65 23.11
N HIS A 420 -4.53 9.96 23.32
CA HIS A 420 -5.63 10.60 24.06
C HIS A 420 -6.99 10.47 23.37
N ARG A 421 -7.08 10.66 22.05
CA ARG A 421 -8.34 10.52 21.31
C ARG A 421 -8.82 9.07 21.31
N ALA A 422 -7.91 8.13 21.04
CA ALA A 422 -8.23 6.70 21.12
C ALA A 422 -8.69 6.30 22.53
N ARG A 423 -8.11 6.91 23.57
CA ARG A 423 -8.49 6.68 24.95
C ARG A 423 -9.85 7.28 25.31
N LEU A 424 -10.15 8.50 24.86
CA LEU A 424 -11.48 9.11 25.04
C LEU A 424 -12.58 8.33 24.31
N VAL A 425 -12.33 7.88 23.07
CA VAL A 425 -13.26 7.00 22.34
C VAL A 425 -13.52 5.71 23.13
N ARG A 426 -12.46 5.08 23.67
CA ARG A 426 -12.60 3.91 24.54
C ARG A 426 -13.41 4.21 25.80
N LEU A 427 -13.18 5.35 26.45
CA LEU A 427 -13.94 5.74 27.64
C LEU A 427 -15.41 5.96 27.32
N ARG A 428 -15.75 6.57 26.18
CA ARG A 428 -17.14 6.70 25.70
C ARG A 428 -17.81 5.34 25.50
N GLU A 429 -17.14 4.42 24.80
CA GLU A 429 -17.67 3.05 24.64
C GLU A 429 -17.87 2.35 25.99
N GLN A 430 -16.94 2.51 26.94
CA GLN A 430 -17.08 1.96 28.28
C GLN A 430 -18.25 2.57 29.05
N VAL A 431 -18.43 3.89 28.99
CA VAL A 431 -19.60 4.57 29.58
C VAL A 431 -20.89 4.04 28.99
N HIS A 432 -20.96 3.85 27.67
CA HIS A 432 -22.15 3.29 27.02
C HIS A 432 -22.48 1.87 27.52
N LEU A 433 -21.46 1.02 27.68
CA LEU A 433 -21.63 -0.31 28.26
C LEU A 433 -22.10 -0.25 29.73
N VAL A 434 -21.54 0.65 30.53
CA VAL A 434 -21.93 0.83 31.93
C VAL A 434 -23.37 1.35 32.04
N TRP A 435 -23.80 2.25 31.16
CA TRP A 435 -25.20 2.70 31.07
C TRP A 435 -26.15 1.55 30.77
N LYS A 436 -25.78 0.70 29.81
CA LYS A 436 -26.56 -0.48 29.47
C LYS A 436 -26.68 -1.43 30.66
N ASP A 437 -25.58 -1.68 31.37
CA ASP A 437 -25.58 -2.53 32.56
C ASP A 437 -26.44 -1.92 33.68
N LEU A 438 -26.29 -0.62 33.96
CA LEU A 438 -27.12 0.11 34.94
C LEU A 438 -28.61 -0.02 34.61
N LEU A 439 -29.02 0.27 33.37
CA LEU A 439 -30.43 0.20 32.96
C LEU A 439 -31.00 -1.22 33.08
N THR A 440 -30.19 -2.25 32.83
CA THR A 440 -30.65 -3.64 32.99
C THR A 440 -30.89 -4.03 34.44
N LEU A 441 -30.20 -3.37 35.38
CA LEU A 441 -30.36 -3.58 36.83
C LEU A 441 -31.50 -2.72 37.41
N MET A 442 -31.87 -1.61 36.76
CA MET A 442 -32.92 -0.70 37.22
C MET A 442 -34.34 -1.28 37.06
N PRO A 443 -35.27 -0.94 37.98
CA PRO A 443 -36.71 -1.19 37.80
C PRO A 443 -37.27 -0.48 36.56
N ASP A 444 -38.27 -1.08 35.91
CA ASP A 444 -38.85 -0.57 34.66
C ASP A 444 -39.36 0.90 34.79
N GLU A 445 -39.94 1.25 35.95
CA GLU A 445 -40.47 2.60 36.23
C GLU A 445 -39.37 3.68 36.27
N GLU A 446 -38.16 3.33 36.73
CA GLU A 446 -37.04 4.28 36.87
C GLU A 446 -36.21 4.40 35.59
N ARG A 447 -36.28 3.41 34.69
CA ARG A 447 -35.50 3.41 33.43
C ARG A 447 -35.84 4.59 32.52
N SER A 448 -37.12 4.96 32.42
CA SER A 448 -37.53 6.10 31.57
C SER A 448 -36.95 7.39 32.12
N THR A 449 -37.09 7.63 33.42
CA THR A 449 -36.58 8.84 34.09
C THR A 449 -35.06 8.98 33.99
N ALA A 450 -34.32 7.89 34.20
CA ALA A 450 -32.86 7.91 34.05
C ALA A 450 -32.42 8.20 32.60
N MET A 451 -33.16 7.66 31.62
CA MET A 451 -32.85 7.88 30.21
C MET A 451 -33.23 9.27 29.72
N GLU A 452 -34.38 9.80 30.16
CA GLU A 452 -34.78 11.17 29.91
C GLU A 452 -33.74 12.14 30.49
N HIS A 453 -33.27 11.91 31.73
CA HIS A 453 -32.23 12.73 32.34
C HIS A 453 -30.93 12.73 31.50
N ARG A 454 -30.50 11.55 31.03
CA ARG A 454 -29.35 11.43 30.12
C ARG A 454 -29.58 12.21 28.82
N LEU A 455 -30.77 12.12 28.22
CA LEU A 455 -31.11 12.84 26.99
C LEU A 455 -31.16 14.36 27.19
N THR A 456 -31.69 14.86 28.32
CA THR A 456 -31.66 16.28 28.67
C THR A 456 -30.22 16.81 28.74
N MET A 457 -29.30 16.04 29.32
CA MET A 457 -27.87 16.40 29.34
C MET A 457 -27.29 16.53 27.91
N PHE A 458 -27.61 15.60 27.02
CA PHE A 458 -27.20 15.69 25.61
C PHE A 458 -27.84 16.88 24.89
N GLU A 459 -29.11 17.17 25.17
CA GLU A 459 -29.83 18.32 24.63
C GLU A 459 -29.18 19.65 25.05
N GLU A 460 -28.90 19.83 26.34
CA GLU A 460 -28.20 21.00 26.86
C GLU A 460 -26.82 21.17 26.22
N THR A 461 -26.07 20.07 26.09
CA THR A 461 -24.76 20.07 25.44
C THR A 461 -24.85 20.44 23.95
N LEU A 462 -25.85 19.91 23.23
CA LEU A 462 -26.10 20.27 21.84
C LEU A 462 -26.51 21.73 21.69
N ILE A 463 -27.37 22.26 22.57
CA ILE A 463 -27.77 23.67 22.57
C ILE A 463 -26.58 24.59 22.81
N GLU A 464 -25.75 24.30 23.82
CA GLU A 464 -24.58 25.13 24.13
C GLU A 464 -23.57 25.11 22.97
N ARG A 465 -23.42 23.95 22.33
CA ARG A 465 -22.63 23.82 21.12
C ARG A 465 -23.21 24.59 19.94
N ARG A 466 -24.53 24.57 19.71
CA ARG A 466 -25.19 25.34 18.64
C ARG A 466 -24.82 26.82 18.73
N LYS A 467 -24.75 27.37 19.95
CA LYS A 467 -24.32 28.76 20.21
C LYS A 467 -22.85 29.01 19.87
N GLN A 468 -21.98 28.03 20.15
CA GLN A 468 -20.54 28.12 19.88
C GLN A 468 -20.18 27.88 18.41
N THR A 469 -21.05 27.16 17.68
CA THR A 469 -20.81 26.80 16.29
C THR A 469 -21.11 28.00 15.39
N THR A 470 -20.15 28.91 15.27
CA THR A 470 -20.07 29.72 14.05
C THR A 470 -19.78 28.74 12.92
N ILE A 471 -20.65 28.64 11.91
CA ILE A 471 -20.43 27.82 10.71
C ILE A 471 -19.18 28.34 10.02
N THR A 472 -18.04 27.87 10.50
CA THR A 472 -16.76 28.03 9.87
C THR A 472 -16.78 27.00 8.76
N ALA A 473 -16.64 27.47 7.52
CA ALA A 473 -16.57 26.64 6.31
C ALA A 473 -15.89 25.30 6.63
N LEU A 474 -16.56 24.19 6.28
CA LEU A 474 -16.06 22.82 6.47
C LEU A 474 -14.54 22.82 6.41
N GLY A 475 -13.90 22.54 7.54
CA GLY A 475 -12.47 22.42 7.64
C GLY A 475 -11.94 21.53 6.50
N PRO A 476 -10.71 21.77 6.04
CA PRO A 476 -10.16 21.10 4.87
C PRO A 476 -10.46 19.60 4.92
N ARG A 477 -11.12 19.12 3.85
CA ARG A 477 -11.51 17.73 3.52
C ARG A 477 -11.07 16.75 4.59
N ALA A 478 -12.02 16.09 5.29
CA ALA A 478 -11.70 14.89 6.06
C ALA A 478 -10.87 13.99 5.12
N PRO A 479 -9.55 13.90 5.36
CA PRO A 479 -8.66 13.39 4.35
C PRO A 479 -9.10 11.96 4.08
N ALA A 480 -9.10 11.55 2.79
CA ALA A 480 -9.17 10.13 2.46
C ALA A 480 -8.26 9.39 3.44
N ARG A 481 -8.65 8.20 3.93
CA ARG A 481 -7.95 7.45 5.00
C ARG A 481 -6.52 7.12 4.57
N GLU A 482 -5.70 8.14 4.60
CA GLU A 482 -4.36 8.22 4.09
C GLU A 482 -3.48 7.98 5.29
N ILE A 483 -2.74 6.88 5.22
CA ILE A 483 -1.81 6.52 6.25
C ILE A 483 -0.45 6.33 5.58
N ALA A 484 0.55 7.04 6.07
CA ALA A 484 1.92 6.77 5.68
C ALA A 484 2.24 5.30 5.92
N ALA A 485 2.83 4.62 4.94
CA ALA A 485 3.20 3.22 5.02
C ALA A 485 4.08 2.94 6.25
N GLU A 486 4.98 3.86 6.58
CA GLU A 486 5.83 3.79 7.78
C GLU A 486 5.02 3.75 9.07
N VAL A 487 4.01 4.61 9.20
CA VAL A 487 3.14 4.69 10.39
C VAL A 487 2.27 3.44 10.50
N LEU A 488 1.75 2.93 9.39
CA LEU A 488 1.00 1.67 9.36
C LEU A 488 1.89 0.49 9.78
N ILE A 489 3.10 0.40 9.25
CA ILE A 489 4.07 -0.66 9.59
C ILE A 489 4.46 -0.56 11.06
N GLU A 490 4.71 0.65 11.57
CA GLU A 490 5.00 0.90 12.97
C GLU A 490 3.85 0.45 13.87
N HIS A 491 2.62 0.85 13.55
CA HIS A 491 1.41 0.47 14.28
C HIS A 491 1.20 -1.05 14.30
N LEU A 492 1.34 -1.73 13.15
CA LEU A 492 1.27 -3.19 13.10
C LEU A 492 2.40 -3.85 13.90
N SER A 493 3.57 -3.22 13.97
CA SER A 493 4.74 -3.73 14.72
C SER A 493 4.62 -3.54 16.24
N THR A 494 3.87 -2.52 16.70
CA THR A 494 3.62 -2.22 18.11
C THR A 494 2.26 -2.69 18.60
N MET A 495 1.44 -3.29 17.72
CA MET A 495 0.10 -3.79 18.03
C MET A 495 0.09 -4.69 19.29
N THR A 496 -0.68 -4.28 20.29
CA THR A 496 -0.94 -5.02 21.53
C THR A 496 -2.25 -5.81 21.40
N PRO A 497 -2.49 -6.84 22.23
CA PRO A 497 -3.76 -7.56 22.25
C PRO A 497 -4.96 -6.62 22.48
N GLN A 498 -4.85 -5.69 23.43
CA GLN A 498 -5.89 -4.70 23.72
C GLN A 498 -6.09 -3.72 22.55
N GLY A 499 -5.01 -3.36 21.85
CA GLY A 499 -5.09 -2.54 20.63
C GLY A 499 -5.83 -3.25 19.50
N ALA A 500 -5.63 -4.56 19.35
CA ALA A 500 -6.34 -5.37 18.36
C ALA A 500 -7.84 -5.52 18.69
N GLU A 501 -8.20 -5.70 19.96
CA GLU A 501 -9.59 -5.76 20.41
C GLU A 501 -10.36 -4.48 20.09
N VAL A 502 -9.80 -3.33 20.43
CA VAL A 502 -10.41 -2.02 20.17
C VAL A 502 -10.43 -1.70 18.68
N GLY A 503 -9.33 -1.96 17.96
CA GLY A 503 -9.19 -1.57 16.55
C GLY A 503 -10.02 -2.40 15.59
N LEU A 504 -10.26 -3.68 15.88
CA LEU A 504 -10.96 -4.61 14.98
C LEU A 504 -12.40 -4.90 15.44
N GLY A 505 -12.70 -4.72 16.73
CA GLY A 505 -13.94 -5.18 17.34
C GLY A 505 -13.99 -6.71 17.51
N PRO A 506 -14.89 -7.22 18.38
CA PRO A 506 -14.86 -8.61 18.83
C PRO A 506 -15.16 -9.62 17.69
N GLU A 507 -16.05 -9.28 16.76
CA GLU A 507 -16.42 -10.17 15.65
C GLU A 507 -15.25 -10.38 14.67
N LEU A 508 -14.62 -9.29 14.22
CA LEU A 508 -13.52 -9.36 13.26
C LEU A 508 -12.28 -9.97 13.90
N LEU A 509 -12.01 -9.65 15.16
CA LEU A 509 -10.92 -10.25 15.94
C LEU A 509 -11.04 -11.77 15.97
N THR A 510 -12.22 -12.29 16.30
CA THR A 510 -12.50 -13.74 16.33
C THR A 510 -12.33 -14.37 14.95
N GLN A 511 -12.80 -13.70 13.89
CA GLN A 511 -12.66 -14.17 12.51
C GLN A 511 -11.19 -14.22 12.06
N MET A 512 -10.42 -13.17 12.35
CA MET A 512 -8.99 -13.10 12.02
C MET A 512 -8.19 -14.12 12.82
N ALA A 513 -8.44 -14.25 14.12
CA ALA A 513 -7.79 -15.26 14.96
C ALA A 513 -8.05 -16.67 14.42
N ARG A 514 -9.29 -16.96 14.01
CA ARG A 514 -9.64 -18.24 13.38
C ARG A 514 -8.91 -18.45 12.05
N ALA A 515 -8.87 -17.45 11.18
CA ALA A 515 -8.16 -17.53 9.90
C ALA A 515 -6.66 -17.77 10.11
N VAL A 516 -6.03 -17.03 11.02
CA VAL A 516 -4.61 -17.18 11.38
C VAL A 516 -4.34 -18.58 11.95
N ARG A 517 -5.21 -19.10 12.83
CA ARG A 517 -5.10 -20.47 13.35
C ARG A 517 -5.24 -21.54 12.25
N ILE A 518 -6.11 -21.34 11.27
CA ILE A 518 -6.24 -22.25 10.11
C ILE A 518 -4.96 -22.24 9.28
N LEU A 519 -4.43 -21.06 8.95
CA LEU A 519 -3.20 -20.90 8.18
C LEU A 519 -1.96 -21.43 8.92
N ALA A 520 -2.00 -21.46 10.26
CA ALA A 520 -0.93 -22.02 11.09
C ALA A 520 -0.86 -23.55 11.07
N ARG A 521 -1.92 -24.23 10.60
CA ARG A 521 -2.00 -25.70 10.53
C ARG A 521 -1.36 -26.24 9.24
N ILE A 522 -0.99 -27.52 9.28
CA ILE A 522 -0.55 -28.28 8.09
C ILE A 522 -1.79 -28.57 7.22
N PRO A 523 -1.71 -28.48 5.88
CA PRO A 523 -0.52 -28.29 5.05
C PRO A 523 -0.13 -26.82 4.77
N PHE A 524 -0.97 -25.84 5.12
CA PHE A 524 -0.75 -24.43 4.77
C PHE A 524 0.59 -23.90 5.29
N ARG A 525 0.99 -24.30 6.49
CA ARG A 525 2.27 -23.90 7.09
C ARG A 525 3.51 -24.39 6.31
N TRP A 526 3.40 -25.39 5.45
CA TRP A 526 4.52 -25.84 4.60
C TRP A 526 4.80 -24.87 3.45
N LEU A 527 3.86 -23.98 3.11
CA LEU A 527 4.08 -22.97 2.08
C LEU A 527 5.01 -21.87 2.63
N PRO A 528 6.15 -21.59 1.97
CA PRO A 528 7.18 -20.70 2.51
C PRO A 528 6.66 -19.29 2.79
N ILE A 529 5.77 -18.77 1.94
CA ILE A 529 5.14 -17.46 2.11
C ILE A 529 4.25 -17.45 3.36
N ILE A 530 3.38 -18.44 3.52
CA ILE A 530 2.46 -18.52 4.67
C ILE A 530 3.24 -18.74 5.96
N SER A 531 4.25 -19.62 5.94
CA SER A 531 5.12 -19.87 7.09
C SER A 531 5.84 -18.62 7.58
N SER A 532 6.08 -17.65 6.69
CA SER A 532 6.68 -16.38 7.03
C SER A 532 5.67 -15.38 7.60
N LEU A 533 4.39 -15.47 7.23
CA LEU A 533 3.31 -14.56 7.66
C LEU A 533 2.70 -14.97 9.01
N VAL A 534 2.62 -16.26 9.29
CA VAL A 534 1.89 -16.77 10.46
C VAL A 534 2.81 -17.00 11.66
N PRO A 535 2.51 -16.44 12.84
CA PRO A 535 3.31 -16.66 14.05
C PRO A 535 3.20 -18.10 14.56
N ARG A 536 4.11 -18.50 15.46
CA ARG A 536 3.94 -19.74 16.22
C ARG A 536 2.82 -19.53 17.24
N ILE A 537 1.72 -20.25 17.08
CA ILE A 537 0.55 -20.17 17.96
C ILE A 537 0.62 -21.31 18.97
N THR A 538 0.42 -21.01 20.24
CA THR A 538 0.22 -21.96 21.34
C THR A 538 -1.26 -22.02 21.71
N SER A 539 -1.71 -23.12 22.33
CA SER A 539 -3.14 -23.37 22.61
C SER A 539 -3.74 -22.46 23.68
N ASP A 540 -2.90 -21.80 24.47
CA ASP A 540 -3.23 -20.87 25.54
C ASP A 540 -3.44 -19.41 25.06
N MET A 541 -3.09 -19.09 23.81
CA MET A 541 -3.18 -17.71 23.31
C MET A 541 -4.63 -17.29 23.06
N SER A 542 -4.99 -16.12 23.58
CA SER A 542 -6.28 -15.47 23.31
C SER A 542 -6.41 -15.05 21.84
N ASP A 543 -7.64 -14.83 21.37
CA ASP A 543 -7.89 -14.36 19.99
C ASP A 543 -7.17 -13.05 19.71
N ALA A 544 -7.13 -12.15 20.70
CA ALA A 544 -6.40 -10.89 20.66
C ALA A 544 -4.89 -11.07 20.51
N GLU A 545 -4.31 -11.99 21.28
CA GLU A 545 -2.88 -12.30 21.22
C GLU A 545 -2.46 -12.92 19.89
N VAL A 546 -3.29 -13.82 19.35
CA VAL A 546 -3.06 -14.43 18.04
C VAL A 546 -3.03 -13.37 16.95
N VAL A 547 -3.99 -12.45 16.95
CA VAL A 547 -4.07 -11.37 15.95
C VAL A 547 -2.92 -10.38 16.14
N ALA A 548 -2.61 -9.94 17.36
CA ALA A 548 -1.48 -9.05 17.62
C ALA A 548 -0.12 -9.68 17.20
N ALA A 549 0.07 -10.98 17.45
CA ALA A 549 1.26 -11.69 16.98
C ALA A 549 1.34 -11.76 15.43
N ALA A 550 0.21 -12.00 14.76
CA ALA A 550 0.14 -12.03 13.30
C ALA A 550 0.36 -10.64 12.68
N SER A 551 -0.17 -9.58 13.28
CA SER A 551 0.06 -8.19 12.88
C SER A 551 1.55 -7.83 12.94
N ARG A 552 2.23 -8.19 14.04
CA ARG A 552 3.67 -7.93 14.19
C ARG A 552 4.52 -8.69 13.17
N GLN A 553 4.15 -9.93 12.86
CA GLN A 553 4.83 -10.71 11.83
C GLN A 553 4.60 -10.14 10.43
N THR A 554 3.36 -9.72 10.14
CA THR A 554 2.99 -9.01 8.91
C THR A 554 3.78 -7.71 8.77
N ALA A 555 3.92 -6.93 9.84
CA ALA A 555 4.72 -5.70 9.87
C ALA A 555 6.19 -5.94 9.48
N ARG A 556 6.80 -7.05 9.90
CA ARG A 556 8.18 -7.39 9.51
C ARG A 556 8.30 -7.66 8.01
N ILE A 557 7.31 -8.33 7.42
CA ILE A 557 7.28 -8.60 5.99
C ILE A 557 7.01 -7.32 5.21
N ALA A 558 6.01 -6.54 5.62
CA ALA A 558 5.70 -5.24 5.05
C ALA A 558 6.90 -4.30 5.11
N ARG A 559 7.65 -4.27 6.23
CA ARG A 559 8.91 -3.49 6.35
C ARG A 559 9.98 -3.95 5.36
N ARG A 560 10.12 -5.26 5.10
CA ARG A 560 11.05 -5.76 4.07
C ARG A 560 10.63 -5.32 2.68
N PHE A 561 9.34 -5.42 2.35
CA PHE A 561 8.82 -4.95 1.06
C PHE A 561 8.93 -3.44 0.90
N HIS A 562 8.61 -2.67 1.94
CA HIS A 562 8.77 -1.22 2.00
C HIS A 562 10.22 -0.83 1.75
N ASN A 563 11.17 -1.42 2.49
CA ASN A 563 12.60 -1.14 2.31
C ASN A 563 13.09 -1.57 0.91
N ALA A 564 12.60 -2.69 0.37
CA ALA A 564 12.93 -3.12 -0.98
C ALA A 564 12.36 -2.16 -2.04
N TYR A 565 11.13 -1.68 -1.85
CA TYR A 565 10.49 -0.71 -2.72
C TYR A 565 11.23 0.63 -2.71
N PHE A 566 11.56 1.15 -1.53
CA PHE A 566 12.39 2.35 -1.39
C PHE A 566 13.75 2.17 -2.05
N TRP A 567 14.39 1.01 -1.88
CA TRP A 567 15.61 0.68 -2.58
C TRP A 567 15.44 0.74 -4.12
N PHE A 568 14.34 0.21 -4.66
CA PHE A 568 14.05 0.27 -6.10
C PHE A 568 13.71 1.68 -6.61
N ALA A 569 13.05 2.48 -5.80
CA ALA A 569 12.69 3.83 -6.18
C ALA A 569 13.87 4.81 -6.07
N ASP A 570 14.75 4.62 -5.09
CA ASP A 570 16.07 5.28 -5.07
C ASP A 570 16.90 4.86 -6.30
N LEU A 571 16.79 3.61 -6.73
CA LEU A 571 17.41 3.12 -7.98
C LEU A 571 16.84 3.85 -9.20
N TYR A 572 15.52 4.05 -9.27
CA TYR A 572 14.88 4.77 -10.39
C TYR A 572 15.38 6.21 -10.51
N GLY A 573 15.62 6.89 -9.39
CA GLY A 573 16.13 8.27 -9.38
C GLY A 573 17.62 8.42 -9.69
N THR A 574 18.41 7.35 -9.52
CA THR A 574 19.89 7.42 -9.60
C THR A 574 20.49 6.64 -10.76
N VAL A 575 19.78 5.65 -11.32
CA VAL A 575 20.29 4.76 -12.36
C VAL A 575 19.69 5.15 -13.70
N THR A 576 20.55 5.42 -14.68
CA THR A 576 20.08 5.68 -16.05
C THR A 576 19.51 4.40 -16.67
N PRO A 577 18.47 4.48 -17.54
CA PRO A 577 17.84 3.29 -18.11
C PRO A 577 18.82 2.32 -18.76
N SER A 578 19.87 2.81 -19.44
CA SER A 578 20.92 1.98 -20.02
C SER A 578 21.69 1.18 -18.97
N GLN A 579 22.09 1.79 -17.84
CA GLN A 579 22.79 1.09 -16.76
C GLN A 579 21.93 0.00 -16.11
N PHE A 580 20.64 0.26 -15.92
CA PHE A 580 19.71 -0.73 -15.39
C PHE A 580 19.58 -1.92 -16.36
N VAL A 581 19.42 -1.64 -17.66
CA VAL A 581 19.31 -2.66 -18.69
C VAL A 581 20.59 -3.49 -18.81
N ASP A 582 21.78 -2.88 -18.74
CA ASP A 582 23.06 -3.60 -18.75
C ASP A 582 23.16 -4.57 -17.55
N ARG A 583 22.75 -4.11 -16.36
CA ARG A 583 22.75 -4.91 -15.13
C ARG A 583 21.77 -6.07 -15.19
N VAL A 584 20.54 -5.82 -15.62
CA VAL A 584 19.52 -6.87 -15.79
C VAL A 584 20.00 -7.86 -16.84
N GLY A 585 20.54 -7.39 -17.97
CA GLY A 585 21.16 -8.22 -19.00
C GLY A 585 22.25 -9.11 -18.42
N GLY A 586 23.24 -8.54 -17.73
CA GLY A 586 24.31 -9.28 -17.06
C GLY A 586 23.82 -10.28 -16.01
N MET A 587 22.74 -9.96 -15.29
CA MET A 587 22.09 -10.87 -14.32
C MET A 587 21.44 -12.06 -15.01
N LEU A 588 20.64 -11.81 -16.05
CA LEU A 588 20.01 -12.85 -16.84
C LEU A 588 21.08 -13.78 -17.43
N VAL A 589 22.16 -13.22 -17.99
CA VAL A 589 23.27 -14.01 -18.55
C VAL A 589 23.98 -14.83 -17.47
N LYS A 590 24.36 -14.24 -16.33
CA LYS A 590 25.05 -14.96 -15.25
C LYS A 590 24.19 -16.05 -14.63
N SER A 591 22.89 -15.80 -14.44
CA SER A 591 21.96 -16.75 -13.83
C SER A 591 21.56 -17.89 -14.78
N THR A 592 21.41 -17.60 -16.07
CA THR A 592 20.94 -18.59 -17.06
C THR A 592 22.04 -19.27 -17.87
N SER A 593 23.25 -18.70 -17.97
CA SER A 593 24.36 -19.30 -18.73
C SER A 593 24.70 -20.72 -18.26
N LYS A 594 24.82 -20.94 -16.94
CA LYS A 594 25.13 -22.27 -16.38
C LYS A 594 23.99 -23.27 -16.64
N PRO A 595 22.71 -22.99 -16.31
CA PRO A 595 21.59 -23.86 -16.66
C PRO A 595 21.46 -24.11 -18.16
N ALA A 596 21.53 -23.08 -19.00
CA ALA A 596 21.39 -23.20 -20.44
C ALA A 596 22.50 -24.05 -21.05
N TYR A 597 23.76 -23.83 -20.64
CA TYR A 597 24.89 -24.64 -21.09
C TYR A 597 24.75 -26.10 -20.64
N ARG A 598 24.33 -26.34 -19.40
CA ARG A 598 24.02 -27.70 -18.91
C ARG A 598 22.91 -28.35 -19.73
N MET A 599 21.81 -27.64 -20.00
CA MET A 599 20.70 -28.17 -20.79
C MET A 599 21.09 -28.42 -22.25
N LEU A 600 21.99 -27.62 -22.82
CA LEU A 600 22.54 -27.83 -24.16
C LEU A 600 23.43 -29.08 -24.18
N ILE A 601 24.28 -29.28 -23.17
CA ILE A 601 25.06 -30.52 -23.03
C ILE A 601 24.14 -31.73 -22.86
N PHE A 602 23.16 -31.66 -21.95
CA PHE A 602 22.22 -32.76 -21.71
C PHE A 602 21.38 -33.07 -22.95
N GLY A 603 20.89 -32.05 -23.65
CA GLY A 603 20.17 -32.19 -24.92
C GLY A 603 21.05 -32.78 -26.02
N GLY A 604 22.32 -32.39 -26.08
CA GLY A 604 23.31 -32.95 -27.01
C GLY A 604 23.61 -34.42 -26.72
N LEU A 605 23.85 -34.76 -25.44
CA LEU A 605 24.06 -36.14 -25.00
C LEU A 605 22.82 -37.00 -25.25
N TYR A 606 21.63 -36.48 -24.94
CA TYR A 606 20.35 -37.12 -25.24
C TYR A 606 20.19 -37.40 -26.74
N GLY A 607 20.43 -36.39 -27.59
CA GLY A 607 20.39 -36.54 -29.04
C GLY A 607 21.39 -37.58 -29.55
N LEU A 608 22.61 -37.61 -29.01
CA LEU A 608 23.63 -38.61 -29.33
C LEU A 608 23.19 -40.02 -28.91
N THR A 609 22.60 -40.17 -27.71
CA THR A 609 22.09 -41.48 -27.26
C THR A 609 20.96 -41.99 -28.15
N LEU A 610 20.03 -41.13 -28.57
CA LEU A 610 19.00 -41.50 -29.53
C LEU A 610 19.57 -41.88 -30.89
N LEU A 611 20.62 -41.17 -31.36
CA LEU A 611 21.30 -41.48 -32.60
C LEU A 611 21.97 -42.86 -32.53
N ILE A 612 22.68 -43.17 -31.45
CA ILE A 612 23.32 -44.48 -31.22
C ILE A 612 22.26 -45.60 -31.18
N LEU A 613 21.16 -45.38 -30.44
CA LEU A 613 20.04 -46.33 -30.37
C LEU A 613 19.41 -46.60 -31.75
N LYS A 614 19.35 -45.59 -32.63
CA LYS A 614 18.88 -45.75 -34.01
C LYS A 614 19.87 -46.47 -34.92
N ILE A 615 21.17 -46.32 -34.67
CA ILE A 615 22.23 -46.96 -35.48
C ILE A 615 22.47 -48.42 -35.07
N LEU A 616 22.23 -48.80 -33.81
CA LEU A 616 22.31 -50.19 -33.33
C LEU A 616 20.91 -50.79 -33.07
N PRO A 617 20.13 -51.12 -34.12
CA PRO A 617 18.78 -51.67 -33.98
C PRO A 617 18.73 -53.08 -33.37
N THR A 618 19.88 -53.73 -33.10
CA THR A 618 19.97 -55.11 -32.62
C THR A 618 19.88 -55.26 -31.10
N LEU A 619 19.84 -54.17 -30.34
CA LEU A 619 19.66 -54.19 -28.89
C LEU A 619 18.17 -53.95 -28.59
N GLU A 620 17.52 -54.84 -27.82
CA GLU A 620 16.10 -54.76 -27.37
C GLU A 620 15.80 -53.56 -26.42
N LEU A 621 16.29 -52.36 -26.76
CA LEU A 621 16.22 -51.13 -25.96
C LEU A 621 15.04 -50.23 -26.36
N GLU A 622 14.09 -50.74 -27.14
CA GLU A 622 12.87 -50.04 -27.54
C GLU A 622 12.07 -49.43 -26.36
N PRO A 623 11.95 -50.11 -25.19
CA PRO A 623 11.29 -49.52 -24.03
C PRO A 623 12.03 -48.28 -23.49
N VAL A 624 13.35 -48.30 -23.53
CA VAL A 624 14.21 -47.21 -23.04
C VAL A 624 14.14 -46.02 -23.98
N SER A 625 14.17 -46.25 -25.29
CA SER A 625 13.94 -45.24 -26.33
C SER A 625 12.57 -44.56 -26.16
N ASN A 626 11.50 -45.34 -26.00
CA ASN A 626 10.15 -44.81 -25.82
C ASN A 626 9.98 -44.01 -24.52
N PHE A 627 10.62 -44.44 -23.42
CA PHE A 627 10.63 -43.68 -22.17
C PHE A 627 11.38 -42.35 -22.31
N LEU A 628 12.56 -42.37 -22.93
CA LEU A 628 13.38 -41.19 -23.20
C LEU A 628 12.63 -40.17 -24.08
N GLU A 629 12.00 -40.63 -25.17
CA GLU A 629 11.23 -39.77 -26.07
C GLU A 629 9.97 -39.18 -25.43
N LYS A 630 9.28 -39.95 -24.57
CA LYS A 630 8.03 -39.50 -23.97
C LYS A 630 8.22 -38.54 -22.80
N TYR A 631 9.23 -38.75 -21.97
CA TYR A 631 9.39 -38.00 -20.71
C TYR A 631 10.59 -37.06 -20.69
N VAL A 632 11.75 -37.50 -21.19
CA VAL A 632 12.99 -36.71 -21.11
C VAL A 632 13.05 -35.68 -22.24
N GLY A 633 12.70 -36.09 -23.46
CA GLY A 633 12.71 -35.22 -24.64
C GLY A 633 11.93 -33.90 -24.45
N PRO A 634 10.61 -33.94 -24.15
CA PRO A 634 9.80 -32.73 -24.00
C PRO A 634 10.25 -31.84 -22.85
N THR A 635 10.64 -32.43 -21.70
CA THR A 635 11.08 -31.65 -20.54
C THR A 635 12.42 -30.94 -20.80
N VAL A 636 13.40 -31.64 -21.40
CA VAL A 636 14.70 -31.03 -21.77
C VAL A 636 14.51 -29.96 -22.84
N LEU A 637 13.62 -30.19 -23.81
CA LEU A 637 13.35 -29.22 -24.87
C LEU A 637 12.66 -27.98 -24.32
N ILE A 638 11.58 -28.11 -23.53
CA ILE A 638 10.87 -26.96 -22.95
C ILE A 638 11.79 -26.17 -22.02
N LEU A 639 12.45 -26.84 -21.07
CA LEU A 639 13.30 -26.17 -20.09
C LEU A 639 14.54 -25.57 -20.76
N GLY A 640 15.17 -26.31 -21.69
CA GLY A 640 16.30 -25.85 -22.48
C GLY A 640 15.95 -24.63 -23.34
N SER A 641 14.80 -24.65 -24.03
CA SER A 641 14.31 -23.51 -24.81
C SER A 641 14.03 -22.29 -23.95
N VAL A 642 13.39 -22.45 -22.77
CA VAL A 642 13.16 -21.34 -21.83
C VAL A 642 14.47 -20.75 -21.34
N CYS A 643 15.43 -21.59 -20.93
CA CYS A 643 16.75 -21.13 -20.48
C CYS A 643 17.53 -20.42 -21.59
N LEU A 644 17.54 -20.96 -22.81
CA LEU A 644 18.20 -20.34 -23.97
C LEU A 644 17.53 -19.03 -24.38
N PHE A 645 16.20 -18.96 -24.32
CA PHE A 645 15.46 -17.73 -24.61
C PHE A 645 15.81 -16.61 -23.63
N ILE A 646 15.80 -16.91 -22.32
CA ILE A 646 16.18 -15.93 -21.29
C ILE A 646 17.66 -15.53 -21.43
N LEU A 647 18.55 -16.47 -21.76
CA LEU A 647 19.96 -16.18 -22.02
C LEU A 647 20.14 -15.25 -23.23
N ALA A 648 19.40 -15.52 -24.32
CA ALA A 648 19.43 -14.71 -25.54
C ALA A 648 18.93 -13.28 -25.28
N ILE A 649 17.82 -13.14 -24.53
CA ILE A 649 17.34 -11.83 -24.07
C ILE A 649 18.41 -11.13 -23.23
N GLY A 650 19.03 -11.86 -22.29
CA GLY A 650 20.10 -11.31 -21.45
C GLY A 650 21.27 -10.76 -22.26
N TRP A 651 21.75 -11.53 -23.25
CA TRP A 651 22.82 -11.09 -24.16
C TRP A 651 22.40 -9.90 -25.01
N TRP A 652 21.17 -9.88 -25.51
CA TRP A 652 20.67 -8.77 -26.31
C TRP A 652 20.59 -7.48 -25.48
N LEU A 653 20.00 -7.53 -24.27
CA LEU A 653 19.93 -6.39 -23.36
C LEU A 653 21.33 -5.87 -23.01
N GLN A 654 22.26 -6.79 -22.68
CA GLN A 654 23.64 -6.43 -22.37
C GLN A 654 24.32 -5.75 -23.55
N ARG A 655 24.07 -6.22 -24.79
CA ARG A 655 24.65 -5.60 -25.99
C ARG A 655 24.11 -4.19 -26.22
N VAL A 656 22.79 -4.03 -26.23
CA VAL A 656 22.13 -2.72 -26.47
C VAL A 656 22.56 -1.70 -25.42
N ALA A 657 22.55 -2.09 -24.15
CA ALA A 657 22.92 -1.19 -23.08
C ALA A 657 24.42 -0.84 -23.09
N ARG A 658 25.29 -1.81 -23.35
CA ARG A 658 26.73 -1.58 -23.41
C ARG A 658 27.10 -0.62 -24.53
N GLU A 659 26.48 -0.72 -25.70
CA GLU A 659 26.73 0.20 -26.81
C GLU A 659 26.41 1.66 -26.42
N ALA A 660 25.26 1.88 -25.76
CA ALA A 660 24.89 3.22 -25.28
C ALA A 660 25.80 3.71 -24.13
N THR A 661 26.00 2.89 -23.10
CA THR A 661 26.80 3.27 -21.94
C THR A 661 28.26 3.54 -22.30
N GLU A 662 28.86 2.72 -23.18
CA GLU A 662 30.25 2.89 -23.63
C GLU A 662 30.43 4.16 -24.46
N PHE A 663 29.44 4.54 -25.27
CA PHE A 663 29.47 5.79 -26.02
C PHE A 663 29.49 7.02 -25.11
N PHE A 664 28.61 7.08 -24.11
CA PHE A 664 28.54 8.20 -23.18
C PHE A 664 29.75 8.24 -22.23
N GLU A 665 30.20 7.09 -21.74
CA GLU A 665 31.41 7.00 -20.92
C GLU A 665 32.65 7.48 -21.70
N ARG A 666 32.83 7.06 -22.96
CA ARG A 666 33.94 7.53 -23.79
C ARG A 666 33.86 9.03 -24.09
N SER A 667 32.66 9.55 -24.33
CA SER A 667 32.43 10.97 -24.60
C SER A 667 32.75 11.83 -23.37
N ALA A 668 32.29 11.41 -22.19
CA ALA A 668 32.62 12.06 -20.93
C ALA A 668 34.13 11.97 -20.63
N GLN A 669 34.74 10.79 -20.79
CA GLN A 669 36.16 10.57 -20.58
C GLN A 669 37.03 11.47 -21.47
N ALA A 670 36.71 11.58 -22.76
CA ALA A 670 37.47 12.40 -23.69
C ALA A 670 37.54 13.88 -23.27
N GLN A 671 36.47 14.40 -22.67
CA GLN A 671 36.39 15.80 -22.23
C GLN A 671 36.95 16.00 -20.82
N PHE A 672 36.66 15.07 -19.90
CA PHE A 672 37.04 15.21 -18.50
C PHE A 672 38.47 14.78 -18.18
N LEU A 673 39.11 13.94 -18.99
CA LEU A 673 40.48 13.50 -18.72
C LEU A 673 41.44 14.69 -18.72
N ALA A 674 41.39 15.52 -19.77
CA ALA A 674 42.21 16.74 -19.85
C ALA A 674 41.87 17.76 -18.74
N LEU A 675 40.57 17.96 -18.44
CA LEU A 675 40.16 18.86 -17.36
C LEU A 675 40.62 18.37 -15.98
N THR A 676 40.57 17.06 -15.74
CA THR A 676 41.00 16.44 -14.49
C THR A 676 42.52 16.58 -14.33
N GLU A 677 43.27 16.35 -15.39
CA GLU A 677 44.71 16.55 -15.44
C GLU A 677 45.08 18.01 -15.13
N ILE A 678 44.38 18.99 -15.73
CA ILE A 678 44.58 20.42 -15.47
C ILE A 678 44.24 20.79 -14.02
N ILE A 679 43.13 20.29 -13.47
CA ILE A 679 42.73 20.61 -12.10
C ILE A 679 43.73 19.99 -11.11
N ARG A 680 44.08 18.71 -11.26
CA ARG A 680 44.98 18.02 -10.34
C ARG A 680 46.41 18.54 -10.43
N SER A 681 46.89 18.91 -11.61
CA SER A 681 48.21 19.54 -11.78
C SER A 681 48.33 20.90 -11.08
N ARG A 682 47.23 21.68 -10.94
CA ARG A 682 47.23 22.92 -10.14
C ARG A 682 47.50 22.66 -8.65
N TYR A 683 47.12 21.48 -8.15
CA TYR A 683 47.33 21.10 -6.75
C TYR A 683 48.65 20.36 -6.52
N LEU A 684 49.43 20.08 -7.57
CA LEU A 684 50.68 19.30 -7.51
C LEU A 684 51.64 19.78 -6.41
N LYS A 685 51.84 21.10 -6.30
CA LYS A 685 52.72 21.69 -5.28
C LYS A 685 52.23 21.38 -3.86
N ARG A 686 50.94 21.59 -3.61
CA ARG A 686 50.30 21.32 -2.32
C ARG A 686 50.35 19.83 -1.99
N ASP A 687 50.10 18.98 -2.98
CA ASP A 687 50.11 17.52 -2.79
C ASP A 687 51.52 17.02 -2.49
N ALA A 688 52.53 17.51 -3.22
CA ALA A 688 53.94 17.19 -2.97
C ALA A 688 54.40 17.64 -1.56
N GLU A 689 54.02 18.85 -1.14
CA GLU A 689 54.26 19.35 0.21
C GLU A 689 53.62 18.44 1.27
N LEU A 690 52.35 18.06 1.06
CA LEU A 690 51.62 17.22 2.01
C LEU A 690 52.18 15.80 2.07
N LEU A 691 52.50 15.19 0.93
CA LEU A 691 53.09 13.86 0.82
C LEU A 691 54.49 13.82 1.41
N PHE A 692 55.28 14.89 1.22
CA PHE A 692 56.57 15.01 1.88
C PHE A 692 56.40 15.09 3.40
N CYS A 693 55.59 16.03 3.90
CA CYS A 693 55.41 16.21 5.34
C CYS A 693 54.82 14.97 6.05
N ARG A 694 53.96 14.20 5.39
CA ARG A 694 53.26 13.07 6.04
C ARG A 694 53.89 11.70 5.80
N VAL A 695 54.60 11.51 4.69
CA VAL A 695 55.07 10.19 4.27
C VAL A 695 56.57 10.19 4.07
N LEU A 696 57.08 10.99 3.13
CA LEU A 696 58.50 10.91 2.75
C LEU A 696 59.44 11.47 3.83
N GLY A 697 59.06 12.52 4.54
CA GLY A 697 59.85 13.13 5.61
C GLY A 697 60.11 12.14 6.74
N PRO A 698 59.05 11.54 7.34
CA PRO A 698 59.22 10.49 8.34
C PRO A 698 59.96 9.25 7.81
N GLU A 699 59.70 8.83 6.57
CA GLU A 699 60.40 7.68 5.97
C GLU A 699 61.90 7.97 5.78
N ARG A 700 62.26 9.22 5.46
CA ARG A 700 63.64 9.69 5.35
C ARG A 700 64.36 9.62 6.69
N GLU A 701 63.73 10.13 7.75
CA GLU A 701 64.27 10.10 9.12
C GLU A 701 64.57 8.66 9.59
N LEU A 702 63.83 7.67 9.08
CA LEU A 702 64.03 6.26 9.41
C LEU A 702 65.09 5.54 8.54
N LEU A 703 65.37 6.03 7.32
CA LEU A 703 66.18 5.31 6.32
C LEU A 703 67.54 5.94 6.01
N ILE A 704 67.75 7.23 6.28
CA ILE A 704 68.99 7.92 5.91
C ILE A 704 69.97 7.96 7.10
N PRO A 705 71.27 7.68 6.89
CA PRO A 705 72.30 7.84 7.92
C PRO A 705 72.40 9.28 8.43
N GLU A 706 72.84 9.48 9.68
CA GLU A 706 72.94 10.78 10.37
C GLU A 706 73.77 11.87 9.62
N ASP A 707 74.52 11.51 8.57
CA ASP A 707 75.41 12.41 7.80
C ASP A 707 74.74 13.17 6.63
N ASP A 708 73.43 13.02 6.38
CA ASP A 708 72.73 13.76 5.30
C ASP A 708 72.02 15.03 5.81
N ASP A 709 72.80 16.10 5.98
CA ASP A 709 72.36 17.43 6.43
C ASP A 709 71.48 18.21 5.43
N THR A 710 70.99 17.59 4.36
CA THR A 710 70.14 18.31 3.37
C THR A 710 68.87 18.86 4.07
N PRO A 711 68.66 20.19 4.09
CA PRO A 711 67.58 20.80 4.85
C PRO A 711 66.20 20.48 4.23
N PRO A 712 65.13 20.29 5.04
CA PRO A 712 63.78 19.99 4.54
C PRO A 712 63.24 20.99 3.51
N SER A 713 63.67 22.25 3.58
CA SER A 713 63.30 23.33 2.67
C SER A 713 63.83 23.15 1.24
N GLU A 714 64.92 22.40 1.05
CA GLU A 714 65.47 22.08 -0.28
C GLU A 714 64.87 20.80 -0.87
N LEU A 715 64.28 19.97 -0.02
CA LEU A 715 63.77 18.66 -0.39
C LEU A 715 62.34 18.69 -0.93
N VAL A 716 61.49 19.58 -0.45
CA VAL A 716 60.17 19.79 -1.04
C VAL A 716 60.27 20.25 -2.51
N PRO A 717 61.11 21.25 -2.87
CA PRO A 717 61.39 21.58 -4.27
C PRO A 717 61.95 20.41 -5.08
N PHE A 718 62.79 19.56 -4.49
CA PHE A 718 63.32 18.35 -5.13
C PHE A 718 62.25 17.29 -5.40
N VAL A 719 61.37 17.02 -4.42
CA VAL A 719 60.22 16.13 -4.61
C VAL A 719 59.29 16.70 -5.66
N LEU A 720 59.01 18.00 -5.63
CA LEU A 720 58.17 18.67 -6.62
C LEU A 720 58.76 18.59 -8.03
N SER A 721 60.07 18.88 -8.20
CA SER A 721 60.74 18.82 -9.50
C SER A 721 60.79 17.41 -10.04
N ARG A 722 61.05 16.42 -9.18
CA ARG A 722 61.03 15.00 -9.54
C ARG A 722 59.62 14.48 -9.85
N THR A 723 58.61 14.96 -9.14
CA THR A 723 57.19 14.65 -9.45
C THR A 723 56.82 15.22 -10.80
N HIS A 724 57.15 16.48 -11.05
CA HIS A 724 56.91 17.13 -12.34
C HIS A 724 57.63 16.41 -13.48
N GLN A 725 58.91 16.05 -13.28
CA GLN A 725 59.69 15.29 -14.26
C GLN A 725 59.10 13.90 -14.52
N SER A 726 58.65 13.20 -13.48
CA SER A 726 57.98 11.89 -13.62
C SER A 726 56.66 11.97 -14.38
N LEU A 727 55.94 13.10 -14.31
CA LEU A 727 54.68 13.32 -15.02
C LEU A 727 54.91 13.69 -16.49
N VAL A 728 55.93 14.48 -16.80
CA VAL A 728 56.22 14.96 -18.15
C VAL A 728 57.06 13.99 -18.98
N GLU A 729 58.09 13.39 -18.40
CA GLU A 729 59.11 12.65 -19.16
C GLU A 729 58.92 11.13 -19.15
N ALA A 730 57.96 10.61 -18.37
CA ALA A 730 57.68 9.18 -18.17
C ALA A 730 58.90 8.30 -17.79
N HIS A 731 60.04 8.89 -17.46
CA HIS A 731 61.27 8.20 -17.08
C HIS A 731 61.30 7.94 -15.58
N LEU A 732 61.08 6.68 -15.21
CA LEU A 732 61.35 6.19 -13.86
C LEU A 732 62.81 5.74 -13.80
N GLY A 733 63.68 6.68 -13.46
CA GLY A 733 65.05 6.38 -13.02
C GLY A 733 66.12 6.39 -14.11
N SER A 734 66.95 7.43 -14.10
CA SER A 734 68.37 7.33 -14.48
C SER A 734 69.25 8.40 -13.80
N GLY A 735 68.81 8.97 -12.67
CA GLY A 735 69.51 10.08 -12.00
C GLY A 735 70.18 9.68 -10.69
N ASN A 736 71.51 9.47 -10.76
CA ASN A 736 72.51 9.56 -9.69
C ASN A 736 72.11 9.10 -8.27
N GLY A 737 72.34 7.82 -7.94
CA GLY A 737 72.83 7.31 -6.64
C GLY A 737 72.05 7.56 -5.33
N ARG A 738 71.18 8.57 -5.22
CA ARG A 738 70.34 8.90 -4.06
C ARG A 738 68.93 8.35 -4.27
N GLY A 739 68.83 7.06 -4.58
CA GLY A 739 67.57 6.39 -4.89
C GLY A 739 66.70 6.21 -3.64
N TRP A 740 65.87 7.19 -3.32
CA TRP A 740 64.78 7.02 -2.35
C TRP A 740 63.73 6.09 -2.93
N ARG A 741 63.85 4.78 -2.67
CA ARG A 741 62.88 3.77 -3.15
C ARG A 741 61.43 4.10 -2.76
N GLY A 742 61.23 4.73 -1.59
CA GLY A 742 59.93 5.24 -1.15
C GLY A 742 59.37 6.33 -2.05
N LEU A 743 60.22 7.25 -2.54
CA LEU A 743 59.83 8.31 -3.47
C LEU A 743 59.36 7.73 -4.81
N ASP A 744 60.12 6.82 -5.43
CA ASP A 744 59.74 6.25 -6.73
C ASP A 744 58.43 5.44 -6.64
N THR A 745 58.22 4.72 -5.53
CA THR A 745 56.97 3.99 -5.27
C THR A 745 55.79 4.94 -5.03
N MET A 746 56.01 6.02 -4.30
CA MET A 746 54.99 7.04 -4.07
C MET A 746 54.63 7.78 -5.38
N MET A 747 55.61 8.07 -6.22
CA MET A 747 55.40 8.65 -7.56
C MET A 747 54.55 7.75 -8.46
N LEU A 748 54.78 6.44 -8.42
CA LEU A 748 53.95 5.48 -9.14
C LEU A 748 52.49 5.52 -8.66
N LEU A 749 52.26 5.50 -7.34
CA LEU A 749 50.91 5.57 -6.76
C LEU A 749 50.22 6.92 -7.03
N TYR A 750 50.97 8.01 -6.99
CA TYR A 750 50.47 9.36 -7.28
C TYR A 750 50.14 9.53 -8.76
N ARG A 751 50.97 8.96 -9.66
CA ARG A 751 50.67 8.90 -11.10
C ARG A 751 49.43 8.09 -11.38
N ASP A 752 49.27 6.93 -10.73
CA ASP A 752 48.05 6.12 -10.85
C ASP A 752 46.81 6.82 -10.30
N TRP A 753 46.97 7.65 -9.27
CA TRP A 753 45.91 8.52 -8.79
C TRP A 753 45.55 9.58 -9.83
N LEU A 754 46.55 10.25 -10.43
CA LEU A 754 46.38 11.29 -11.44
C LEU A 754 45.74 10.78 -12.75
N ASP A 755 46.02 9.55 -13.17
CA ASP A 755 45.54 8.90 -14.41
C ASP A 755 44.00 8.63 -14.43
N GLY A 756 43.30 8.87 -13.31
CA GLY A 756 41.84 8.70 -13.23
C GLY A 756 41.05 9.95 -13.64
N ALA A 757 40.31 9.91 -14.76
CA ALA A 757 39.30 10.94 -15.02
C ALA A 757 38.21 10.93 -13.92
N ILE A 758 37.74 12.12 -13.51
CA ILE A 758 36.63 12.22 -12.53
C ILE A 758 35.42 11.47 -13.09
N PHE A 759 34.75 10.68 -12.23
CA PHE A 759 33.59 9.84 -12.57
C PHE A 759 33.89 8.63 -13.49
N ASN A 760 35.15 8.23 -13.63
CA ASN A 760 35.54 7.03 -14.37
C ASN A 760 35.75 5.81 -13.45
N ASP A 761 35.49 4.60 -13.95
CA ASP A 761 35.76 3.33 -13.26
C ASP A 761 37.25 3.19 -12.85
N ASN A 762 38.15 3.84 -13.59
CA ASN A 762 39.60 3.89 -13.32
C ASN A 762 39.98 4.69 -12.05
N ASP A 763 39.08 5.52 -11.49
CA ASP A 763 39.32 6.26 -10.23
C ASP A 763 39.44 5.32 -9.01
N THR A 764 39.21 4.02 -9.20
CA THR A 764 39.42 2.99 -8.19
C THR A 764 40.78 2.31 -8.23
N ARG A 765 41.68 2.66 -9.17
CA ARG A 765 42.97 1.98 -9.36
C ARG A 765 43.87 2.06 -8.12
N SER A 766 44.10 3.26 -7.59
CA SER A 766 44.93 3.43 -6.38
C SER A 766 44.34 2.69 -5.18
N THR A 767 43.01 2.74 -5.00
CA THR A 767 42.32 1.99 -3.94
C THR A 767 42.46 0.48 -4.12
N SER A 768 42.38 -0.01 -5.35
CA SER A 768 42.53 -1.44 -5.68
C SER A 768 43.96 -1.93 -5.44
N GLN A 769 44.96 -1.10 -5.76
CA GLN A 769 46.36 -1.38 -5.48
C GLN A 769 46.64 -1.40 -3.98
N LEU A 770 46.08 -0.46 -3.22
CA LEU A 770 46.20 -0.43 -1.75
C LEU A 770 45.55 -1.66 -1.10
N LEU A 771 44.34 -2.04 -1.52
CA LEU A 771 43.65 -3.24 -1.02
C LEU A 771 44.33 -4.55 -1.51
N GLY A 772 45.01 -4.50 -2.65
CA GLY A 772 45.80 -5.57 -3.23
C GLY A 772 47.19 -5.72 -2.60
N SER A 773 47.70 -4.69 -1.94
CA SER A 773 49.06 -4.64 -1.42
C SER A 773 49.26 -5.65 -0.27
N PRO A 774 50.17 -6.62 -0.42
CA PRO A 774 50.46 -7.59 0.65
C PRO A 774 51.07 -6.92 1.89
N ALA A 775 51.82 -5.81 1.72
CA ALA A 775 52.39 -5.05 2.82
C ALA A 775 51.31 -4.37 3.67
N VAL A 776 50.33 -3.73 3.04
CA VAL A 776 49.19 -3.14 3.76
C VAL A 776 48.38 -4.23 4.47
N ARG A 777 48.14 -5.37 3.84
CA ARG A 777 47.47 -6.51 4.49
C ARG A 777 48.24 -7.02 5.70
N GLN A 778 49.56 -7.12 5.61
CA GLN A 778 50.40 -7.53 6.71
C GLN A 778 50.31 -6.53 7.88
N VAL A 779 50.42 -5.22 7.61
CA VAL A 779 50.24 -4.18 8.63
C VAL A 779 48.85 -4.23 9.27
N LEU A 780 47.78 -4.37 8.47
CA LEU A 780 46.42 -4.48 9.00
C LEU A 780 46.25 -5.72 9.90
N SER A 781 46.84 -6.85 9.50
CA SER A 781 46.83 -8.09 10.30
C SER A 781 47.62 -7.97 11.60
N LEU A 782 48.73 -7.20 11.61
CA LEU A 782 49.56 -6.96 12.78
C LEU A 782 49.00 -5.89 13.71
N SER A 783 48.15 -4.99 13.20
CA SER A 783 47.63 -3.85 13.96
C SER A 783 46.68 -4.21 15.10
N ALA A 784 46.19 -5.47 15.17
CA ALA A 784 45.15 -5.98 16.08
C ALA A 784 43.81 -5.19 16.09
N ARG A 785 43.71 -4.06 15.36
CA ARG A 785 42.53 -3.18 15.28
C ARG A 785 41.43 -3.72 14.37
N ILE A 786 41.75 -4.67 13.49
CA ILE A 786 40.83 -5.21 12.48
C ILE A 786 40.69 -6.72 12.69
N THR A 787 39.44 -7.18 12.86
CA THR A 787 39.19 -8.62 13.05
C THR A 787 39.22 -9.37 11.71
N PRO A 788 39.44 -10.71 11.71
CA PRO A 788 39.31 -11.53 10.50
C PRO A 788 37.93 -11.43 9.84
N LYS A 789 36.87 -11.14 10.62
CA LYS A 789 35.52 -10.90 10.10
C LYS A 789 35.45 -9.59 9.32
N ASP A 790 36.13 -8.56 9.81
CA ASP A 790 36.20 -7.25 9.13
C ASP A 790 37.06 -7.32 7.87
N LEU A 791 38.15 -8.08 7.88
CA LEU A 791 38.93 -8.40 6.67
C LEU A 791 38.09 -9.14 5.62
N LYS A 792 37.24 -10.09 6.06
CA LYS A 792 36.32 -10.79 5.15
C LYS A 792 35.26 -9.84 4.58
N LYS A 793 34.75 -8.90 5.38
CA LYS A 793 33.84 -7.83 4.92
C LYS A 793 34.54 -6.86 3.95
N LEU A 794 35.78 -6.46 4.22
CA LEU A 794 36.61 -5.65 3.33
C LEU A 794 36.86 -6.38 1.99
N HIS A 795 37.09 -7.69 2.01
CA HIS A 795 37.18 -8.49 0.79
C HIS A 795 35.87 -8.59 0.01
N THR A 796 34.72 -8.45 0.67
CA THR A 796 33.43 -8.34 -0.03
C THR A 796 33.17 -6.96 -0.62
N LEU A 797 33.96 -5.94 -0.26
CA LEU A 797 33.95 -4.59 -0.85
C LEU A 797 34.79 -4.50 -2.14
N ASP A 798 35.07 -5.63 -2.81
CA ASP A 798 35.79 -5.67 -4.09
C ASP A 798 35.16 -4.68 -5.10
N LEU A 799 35.80 -3.52 -5.25
CA LEU A 799 35.32 -2.39 -6.07
C LEU A 799 35.34 -2.77 -7.54
N VAL A 800 36.30 -3.59 -7.95
CA VAL A 800 36.53 -3.99 -9.35
C VAL A 800 35.62 -5.16 -9.73
N ARG A 801 35.44 -6.14 -8.84
CA ARG A 801 34.55 -7.29 -9.07
C ARG A 801 33.37 -7.21 -8.12
N GLN A 802 32.42 -6.33 -8.42
CA GLN A 802 31.12 -6.35 -7.76
C GLN A 802 30.42 -7.70 -7.99
N LYS A 803 30.58 -8.62 -7.01
CA LYS A 803 29.98 -9.96 -7.01
C LYS A 803 28.48 -9.93 -6.66
N SER A 804 28.03 -8.82 -6.09
CA SER A 804 26.70 -8.65 -5.51
C SER A 804 25.85 -7.73 -6.41
N LEU A 805 24.64 -8.20 -6.72
CA LEU A 805 23.68 -7.53 -7.61
C LEU A 805 23.00 -6.33 -6.94
N PHE A 806 22.80 -6.40 -5.62
CA PHE A 806 21.91 -5.51 -4.85
C PHE A 806 22.57 -4.93 -3.59
N GLY A 807 23.87 -5.16 -3.39
CA GLY A 807 24.52 -4.86 -2.13
C GLY A 807 25.97 -4.39 -2.29
N GLY A 808 26.28 -3.29 -1.61
CA GLY A 808 27.63 -2.73 -1.49
C GLY A 808 27.59 -1.22 -1.61
N PRO A 809 28.24 -0.46 -0.71
CA PRO A 809 28.26 1.01 -0.77
C PRO A 809 28.83 1.54 -2.10
N TYR A 810 29.77 0.81 -2.71
CA TYR A 810 30.35 1.17 -4.01
C TYR A 810 29.37 1.05 -5.19
N LEU A 811 28.30 0.26 -5.08
CA LEU A 811 27.30 0.12 -6.14
C LEU A 811 26.56 1.44 -6.37
N TRP A 812 26.17 2.11 -5.29
CA TRP A 812 25.54 3.43 -5.34
C TRP A 812 26.50 4.49 -5.86
N PHE A 813 27.74 4.50 -5.38
CA PHE A 813 28.77 5.42 -5.87
C PHE A 813 28.98 5.26 -7.38
N ASN A 814 29.12 4.02 -7.86
CA ASN A 814 29.30 3.75 -9.29
C ASN A 814 28.08 4.21 -10.12
N PHE A 815 26.85 3.91 -9.66
CA PHE A 815 25.64 4.38 -10.35
C PHE A 815 25.56 5.90 -10.42
N ILE A 816 25.82 6.59 -9.31
CA ILE A 816 25.82 8.05 -9.26
C ILE A 816 26.90 8.61 -10.19
N ALA A 817 28.14 8.12 -10.11
CA ALA A 817 29.25 8.58 -10.94
C ALA A 817 28.95 8.41 -12.43
N ARG A 818 28.50 7.22 -12.84
CA ARG A 818 28.14 6.96 -14.24
C ARG A 818 26.89 7.72 -14.67
N SER A 819 25.92 7.94 -13.79
CA SER A 819 24.74 8.75 -14.10
C SER A 819 25.12 10.21 -14.33
N ILE A 820 26.01 10.76 -13.50
CA ILE A 820 26.57 12.11 -13.70
C ILE A 820 27.32 12.15 -15.03
N ALA A 821 28.22 11.20 -15.29
CA ALA A 821 28.96 11.13 -16.54
C ALA A 821 28.03 11.08 -17.77
N HIS A 822 26.96 10.30 -17.70
CA HIS A 822 25.96 10.19 -18.77
C HIS A 822 25.17 11.50 -18.94
N SER A 823 24.67 12.10 -17.86
CA SER A 823 23.98 13.40 -17.92
C SER A 823 24.88 14.50 -18.47
N THR A 824 26.16 14.53 -18.08
CA THR A 824 27.09 15.52 -18.62
C THR A 824 27.44 15.25 -20.07
N ALA A 825 27.64 13.98 -20.47
CA ALA A 825 27.84 13.63 -21.88
C ALA A 825 26.65 14.07 -22.75
N ASN A 826 25.41 13.86 -22.27
CA ASN A 826 24.22 14.35 -22.96
C ASN A 826 24.23 15.87 -23.10
N LEU A 827 24.49 16.62 -22.01
CA LEU A 827 24.57 18.08 -22.07
C LEU A 827 25.67 18.57 -23.02
N LEU A 828 26.81 17.88 -23.07
CA LEU A 828 27.91 18.21 -23.98
C LEU A 828 27.52 17.95 -25.45
N ILE A 829 26.84 16.84 -25.72
CA ILE A 829 26.34 16.50 -27.06
C ILE A 829 25.28 17.53 -27.48
N ASP A 830 24.32 17.84 -26.61
CA ASP A 830 23.26 18.82 -26.85
C ASP A 830 23.81 20.23 -27.07
N TYR A 831 24.90 20.61 -26.40
CA TYR A 831 25.56 21.89 -26.59
C TYR A 831 26.39 21.94 -27.89
N SER A 832 26.86 20.79 -28.37
CA SER A 832 27.66 20.68 -29.59
C SER A 832 26.82 20.60 -30.88
N GLN A 833 25.52 20.32 -30.75
CA GLN A 833 24.51 20.37 -31.82
C GLN A 833 23.91 21.76 -31.91
#